data_AF-A0A0Q1AKI9-F1
#
_entry.id   AF-A0A0Q1AKI9-F1
#
_cell.length_a   1.000
_cell.length_b   1.000
_cell.length_c   1.000
_cell.angle_alpha   90.00
_cell.angle_beta   90.00
_cell.angle_gamma   90.00
#
_symmetry.space_group_name_H-M   'P 1'
#
loop_
_entity.id
_entity.type
_entity.pdbx_description
1 polymer ?
#
loop_
_entity_poly.entity_id
_entity_poly.type
_entity_poly.pdbx_seq_one_letter_code
_entity_poly.pdbx_strand_id
1 'polypeptide(L)'
;MGTMLLDDVDVYNYDSSVTPKLVWAYQVNGVKKNDFSSTEGISVYRVNDGDLVEFYYGEEADTIENATAVIRTLVSIKEQDVIFDDDVTLLPGTFNFTAYNSGLEYQIDTITPHGALDTAANLGGFVYNATDKKWGSMGTMLLDDIGEYHYDSSVSPKLVWAYAVNGIVKNDYSSTEGISVYELQNNDRVEFFYGDQGDTLENATAVVRIRVHVSSTDDWTLLLDGAITEEIDREYFEEGVACIHSATYTDLSGTWEGIPLWDLMGYVDDGNSHGAGAFNDALAAEGYQVKIVASDGFNVTFDSADVARNDDYIIASTLDGQPLLEQHWPLKLVGPGIAPSQSIAKITTIELIGVEPFVPPASVHIIKYDTDGVTILDETNVTVEWMEQNLDVIGDGVTVYKLQGITNDPTDLWDPDETLGLSPPKIQNAVKGTRVKDLCDLVGGMGTGTDIKFIASDEYETTLGYSNIYTNPAVQERQGDAILAWYADGSYVPDYSDGIRLFFTPEDHVFGQWDMHECMDEQYWHYYYQAYPSGDPYYPGVMYPSCAGLSAKFITTIEIYSEPTADWTLQLDGTALGGLNQAISRVYFEQALACQFGAEHASEYTDTSNRTWGGMPLWFLCGFVDDADMHSSNAYNDALATAGYNITVTASDEYQYTFNSQDTVRNSNYIVANTLNGNPIPDTDSSWPLRLVGQNVSGAMVVKKIASITLEPIESQPPAENAVYLSPESSAIADGTTADYEIRVSSLPDGLAGYDLRVTLDNPSIAEIVGVQYPAWVMLNNTNPEPSADSLILSGVDIGRQVEPGAGSTLLATITVRADSTGTSAIILSDVNMDADGGDVIVP
;
A
#
# COMPACT_ATOMS: atom_id res chain seq x y z
N MET A 1 46.34 -37.54 -6.32
CA MET A 1 46.62 -36.86 -5.03
C MET A 1 47.05 -35.44 -5.41
N GLY A 2 46.27 -34.43 -5.06
CA GLY A 2 46.43 -33.05 -5.58
C GLY A 2 47.35 -32.17 -4.74
N THR A 3 48.44 -32.73 -4.19
CA THR A 3 49.40 -31.97 -3.37
C THR A 3 50.77 -31.96 -4.03
N MET A 4 51.47 -30.83 -3.96
CA MET A 4 52.87 -30.73 -4.34
C MET A 4 53.77 -31.27 -3.22
N LEU A 5 55.04 -31.55 -3.54
CA LEU A 5 56.08 -31.90 -2.57
C LEU A 5 57.14 -30.80 -2.59
N LEU A 6 57.74 -30.54 -1.43
CA LEU A 6 58.86 -29.62 -1.32
C LEU A 6 60.16 -30.42 -1.53
N ASP A 7 60.69 -30.43 -2.74
CA ASP A 7 61.88 -31.25 -3.03
C ASP A 7 63.18 -30.48 -2.74
N ASP A 8 63.27 -29.21 -3.15
CA ASP A 8 64.52 -28.45 -3.13
C ASP A 8 64.34 -27.04 -2.55
N VAL A 9 65.18 -26.66 -1.58
CA VAL A 9 65.30 -25.28 -1.08
C VAL A 9 66.78 -24.92 -0.90
N ASP A 10 67.25 -23.95 -1.69
CA ASP A 10 68.64 -23.49 -1.71
C ASP A 10 69.64 -24.66 -1.93
N VAL A 11 70.53 -24.93 -0.97
CA VAL A 11 71.50 -26.03 -1.06
C VAL A 11 70.97 -27.38 -0.57
N TYR A 12 69.75 -27.43 -0.04
CA TYR A 12 69.14 -28.62 0.56
C TYR A 12 68.13 -29.24 -0.41
N ASN A 13 68.57 -30.29 -1.09
CA ASN A 13 67.87 -30.91 -2.21
C ASN A 13 67.45 -32.33 -1.85
N TYR A 14 66.31 -32.78 -2.36
CA TYR A 14 65.87 -34.16 -2.21
C TYR A 14 66.93 -35.12 -2.79
N ASP A 15 67.44 -36.04 -1.96
CA ASP A 15 68.44 -37.01 -2.38
C ASP A 15 67.99 -38.44 -2.05
N SER A 16 67.52 -39.13 -3.09
CA SER A 16 67.13 -40.54 -3.03
C SER A 16 68.28 -41.52 -3.27
N SER A 17 69.49 -41.02 -3.56
CA SER A 17 70.67 -41.85 -3.80
C SER A 17 71.38 -42.28 -2.51
N VAL A 18 71.04 -41.66 -1.37
CA VAL A 18 71.55 -41.97 -0.03
C VAL A 18 70.52 -42.74 0.81
N THR A 19 70.97 -43.43 1.87
CA THR A 19 70.09 -44.21 2.77
C THR A 19 70.44 -43.96 4.24
N PRO A 20 69.51 -43.38 5.04
CA PRO A 20 68.17 -42.95 4.65
C PRO A 20 68.17 -41.81 3.61
N LYS A 21 67.06 -41.65 2.87
CA LYS A 21 66.93 -40.56 1.89
C LYS A 21 66.97 -39.22 2.61
N LEU A 22 67.46 -38.18 1.94
CA LEU A 22 67.32 -36.81 2.44
C LEU A 22 66.07 -36.18 1.84
N VAL A 23 65.17 -35.68 2.70
CA VAL A 23 63.86 -35.17 2.32
C VAL A 23 63.51 -33.92 3.12
N TRP A 24 62.63 -33.08 2.58
CA TRP A 24 61.87 -32.14 3.39
C TRP A 24 60.62 -32.82 3.96
N ALA A 25 60.27 -32.43 5.17
CA ALA A 25 58.98 -32.71 5.79
C ALA A 25 58.48 -31.43 6.47
N TYR A 26 57.19 -31.36 6.80
CA TYR A 26 56.66 -30.24 7.57
C TYR A 26 55.80 -30.65 8.77
N GLN A 27 55.69 -29.73 9.70
CA GLN A 27 54.81 -29.83 10.86
C GLN A 27 54.08 -28.51 11.08
N VAL A 28 52.89 -28.60 11.67
CA VAL A 28 52.11 -27.44 12.10
C VAL A 28 51.86 -27.57 13.60
N ASN A 29 52.20 -26.53 14.37
CA ASN A 29 52.10 -26.49 15.84
C ASN A 29 52.75 -27.72 16.52
N GLY A 30 53.92 -28.15 16.01
CA GLY A 30 54.66 -29.30 16.54
C GLY A 30 54.14 -30.68 16.11
N VAL A 31 53.12 -30.75 15.24
CA VAL A 31 52.56 -32.02 14.76
C VAL A 31 52.99 -32.26 13.31
N LYS A 32 53.81 -33.29 13.09
CA LYS A 32 54.25 -33.75 11.76
C LYS A 32 53.04 -34.07 10.88
N LYS A 33 53.02 -33.54 9.66
CA LYS A 33 51.97 -33.77 8.67
C LYS A 33 52.40 -34.80 7.65
N ASN A 34 51.42 -35.35 6.94
CA ASN A 34 51.65 -36.30 5.86
C ASN A 34 51.55 -35.59 4.50
N ASP A 35 52.71 -35.24 3.97
CA ASP A 35 52.87 -34.45 2.73
C ASP A 35 52.29 -35.14 1.49
N PHE A 36 52.03 -36.45 1.56
CA PHE A 36 51.40 -37.24 0.49
C PHE A 36 49.87 -37.35 0.61
N SER A 37 49.28 -36.80 1.68
CA SER A 37 47.85 -36.89 1.97
C SER A 37 47.03 -35.90 1.17
N SER A 38 45.80 -36.28 0.80
CA SER A 38 44.82 -35.35 0.22
C SER A 38 44.18 -34.40 1.23
N THR A 39 44.44 -34.56 2.53
CA THR A 39 43.93 -33.69 3.60
C THR A 39 45.03 -33.05 4.42
N GLU A 40 46.26 -33.58 4.35
CA GLU A 40 47.43 -33.10 5.11
C GLU A 40 48.64 -32.81 4.22
N GLY A 41 48.48 -32.83 2.90
CA GLY A 41 49.52 -32.39 1.99
C GLY A 41 49.75 -30.88 2.08
N ILE A 42 50.97 -30.43 1.79
CA ILE A 42 51.37 -29.01 1.87
C ILE A 42 50.46 -28.08 1.03
N SER A 43 49.87 -28.57 -0.06
CA SER A 43 48.99 -27.75 -0.92
C SER A 43 47.52 -27.75 -0.50
N VAL A 44 47.15 -28.49 0.55
CA VAL A 44 45.74 -28.71 0.92
C VAL A 44 45.46 -28.50 2.41
N TYR A 45 46.49 -28.53 3.26
CA TYR A 45 46.32 -28.32 4.70
C TYR A 45 46.01 -26.85 5.00
N ARG A 46 44.82 -26.58 5.57
CA ARG A 46 44.42 -25.24 6.00
C ARG A 46 45.14 -24.88 7.31
N VAL A 47 45.85 -23.76 7.30
CA VAL A 47 46.46 -23.16 8.50
C VAL A 47 45.55 -22.08 9.08
N ASN A 48 45.68 -21.82 10.38
CA ASN A 48 44.97 -20.77 11.10
C ASN A 48 45.93 -19.63 11.49
N ASP A 49 45.37 -18.48 11.87
CA ASP A 49 46.17 -17.40 12.48
C ASP A 49 46.92 -17.92 13.71
N GLY A 50 48.19 -17.52 13.84
CA GLY A 50 49.06 -17.95 14.92
C GLY A 50 49.65 -19.36 14.76
N ASP A 51 49.30 -20.13 13.71
CA ASP A 51 49.91 -21.44 13.46
C ASP A 51 51.42 -21.29 13.22
N LEU A 52 52.23 -22.07 13.93
CA LEU A 52 53.64 -22.23 13.64
C LEU A 52 53.83 -23.35 12.61
N VAL A 53 54.20 -22.97 11.39
CA VAL A 53 54.52 -23.92 10.31
C VAL A 53 56.04 -24.05 10.22
N GLU A 54 56.52 -25.29 10.35
CA GLU A 54 57.94 -25.58 10.32
C GLU A 54 58.24 -26.63 9.26
N PHE A 55 59.04 -26.25 8.27
CA PHE A 55 59.62 -27.17 7.30
C PHE A 55 61.00 -27.58 7.79
N TYR A 56 61.35 -28.84 7.70
CA TYR A 56 62.65 -29.32 8.12
C TYR A 56 63.21 -30.36 7.14
N TYR A 57 64.52 -30.29 6.93
CA TYR A 57 65.27 -31.12 5.99
C TYR A 57 66.23 -32.03 6.76
N GLY A 58 66.22 -33.31 6.44
CA GLY A 58 67.06 -34.32 7.09
C GLY A 58 66.85 -35.71 6.49
N GLU A 59 67.31 -36.73 7.19
CA GLU A 59 67.02 -38.13 6.86
C GLU A 59 65.50 -38.39 6.94
N GLU A 60 64.95 -39.27 6.11
CA GLU A 60 63.49 -39.56 5.99
C GLU A 60 62.80 -39.86 7.34
N ALA A 61 63.55 -40.33 8.34
CA ALA A 61 63.07 -40.63 9.70
C ALA A 61 63.31 -39.50 10.72
N ASP A 62 63.94 -38.39 10.33
CA ASP A 62 64.28 -37.30 11.24
C ASP A 62 63.03 -36.58 11.76
N THR A 63 63.20 -36.01 12.94
CA THR A 63 62.33 -35.00 13.52
C THR A 63 63.01 -33.64 13.42
N ILE A 64 62.25 -32.58 13.67
CA ILE A 64 62.77 -31.21 13.64
C ILE A 64 64.00 -30.99 14.55
N GLU A 65 64.13 -31.76 15.64
CA GLU A 65 65.24 -31.65 16.60
C GLU A 65 66.59 -32.14 16.05
N ASN A 66 66.55 -33.06 15.08
CA ASN A 66 67.75 -33.64 14.46
C ASN A 66 67.94 -33.17 13.01
N ALA A 67 67.10 -32.25 12.54
CA ALA A 67 67.12 -31.78 11.16
C ALA A 67 68.41 -31.03 10.82
N THR A 68 68.86 -31.21 9.59
CA THR A 68 70.02 -30.51 9.03
C THR A 68 69.70 -29.05 8.70
N ALA A 69 68.46 -28.76 8.29
CA ALA A 69 67.96 -27.40 8.10
C ALA A 69 66.50 -27.28 8.54
N VAL A 70 66.11 -26.09 8.97
CA VAL A 70 64.75 -25.78 9.42
C VAL A 70 64.34 -24.39 8.91
N ILE A 71 63.14 -24.30 8.36
CA ILE A 71 62.44 -23.06 8.02
C ILE A 71 61.25 -22.96 8.99
N ARG A 72 61.14 -21.83 9.68
CA ARG A 72 60.01 -21.57 10.59
C ARG A 72 59.26 -20.35 10.11
N THR A 73 57.95 -20.50 9.99
CA THR A 73 57.03 -19.42 9.65
C THR A 73 55.92 -19.41 10.68
N LEU A 74 55.73 -18.27 11.33
CA LEU A 74 54.52 -18.02 12.09
C LEU A 74 53.48 -17.46 11.12
N VAL A 75 52.35 -18.15 10.99
CA VAL A 75 51.23 -17.71 10.17
C VAL A 75 50.58 -16.52 10.87
N SER A 76 50.39 -15.44 10.12
CA SER A 76 49.55 -14.33 10.53
C SER A 76 48.46 -14.16 9.47
N ILE A 77 47.21 -14.35 9.86
CA ILE A 77 46.02 -14.09 9.04
C ILE A 77 45.34 -12.88 9.68
N LYS A 78 45.37 -11.74 8.99
CA LYS A 78 44.66 -10.55 9.46
C LYS A 78 43.16 -10.79 9.29
N GLU A 79 42.43 -10.91 10.39
CA GLU A 79 40.97 -11.02 10.37
C GLU A 79 40.40 -9.63 10.02
N GLN A 80 39.67 -9.56 8.91
CA GLN A 80 38.99 -8.33 8.47
C GLN A 80 37.65 -8.26 9.19
N ASP A 81 37.28 -7.08 9.68
CA ASP A 81 35.92 -6.86 10.13
C ASP A 81 34.99 -6.75 8.91
N VAL A 82 33.98 -7.63 8.85
CA VAL A 82 33.05 -7.70 7.72
C VAL A 82 31.77 -6.99 8.13
N ILE A 83 31.60 -5.77 7.65
CA ILE A 83 30.44 -4.92 7.95
C ILE A 83 29.21 -5.43 7.18
N PHE A 84 29.41 -5.87 5.93
CA PHE A 84 28.38 -6.42 5.06
C PHE A 84 29.02 -7.35 4.01
N ASP A 85 28.39 -8.49 3.73
CA ASP A 85 28.82 -9.46 2.71
C ASP A 85 27.59 -10.18 2.17
N ASP A 86 26.90 -9.54 1.23
CA ASP A 86 25.68 -10.08 0.62
C ASP A 86 25.44 -9.52 -0.79
N ASP A 87 24.38 -10.02 -1.42
CA ASP A 87 23.91 -9.58 -2.72
C ASP A 87 22.92 -8.38 -2.55
N VAL A 88 22.91 -7.44 -3.51
CA VAL A 88 21.93 -6.33 -3.56
C VAL A 88 21.32 -6.21 -4.96
N THR A 89 20.05 -5.82 -5.02
CA THR A 89 19.35 -5.50 -6.27
C THR A 89 19.33 -4.00 -6.49
N LEU A 90 19.76 -3.55 -7.67
CA LEU A 90 19.72 -2.15 -8.07
C LEU A 90 18.72 -1.96 -9.20
N LEU A 91 17.83 -0.98 -9.05
CA LEU A 91 16.90 -0.52 -10.08
C LEU A 91 17.46 0.73 -10.75
N PRO A 92 17.44 0.85 -12.08
CA PRO A 92 17.77 2.09 -12.77
C PRO A 92 16.96 3.29 -12.23
N GLY A 93 17.64 4.37 -11.86
CA GLY A 93 17.02 5.56 -11.27
C GLY A 93 18.04 6.37 -10.48
N THR A 94 17.53 7.22 -9.58
CA THR A 94 18.36 8.03 -8.67
C THR A 94 17.83 7.99 -7.24
N PHE A 95 18.71 8.22 -6.26
CA PHE A 95 18.35 8.39 -4.85
C PHE A 95 18.91 9.71 -4.29
N ASN A 96 18.25 10.23 -3.25
CA ASN A 96 18.68 11.44 -2.56
C ASN A 96 19.75 11.13 -1.50
N PHE A 97 20.91 11.78 -1.63
CA PHE A 97 22.01 11.66 -0.67
C PHE A 97 22.39 13.03 -0.10
N THR A 98 22.41 13.16 1.22
CA THR A 98 22.86 14.37 1.91
C THR A 98 24.34 14.29 2.28
N ALA A 99 25.16 15.18 1.73
CA ALA A 99 26.58 15.24 2.08
C ALA A 99 26.79 15.84 3.47
N TYR A 100 27.42 15.09 4.38
CA TYR A 100 27.50 15.48 5.80
C TYR A 100 28.28 16.79 6.04
N ASN A 101 29.22 17.13 5.16
CA ASN A 101 30.10 18.30 5.35
C ASN A 101 29.45 19.63 4.93
N SER A 102 28.46 19.60 4.04
CA SER A 102 27.76 20.80 3.54
C SER A 102 26.29 20.84 3.93
N GLY A 103 25.68 19.69 4.23
CA GLY A 103 24.24 19.53 4.43
C GLY A 103 23.43 19.65 3.15
N LEU A 104 24.07 19.69 1.98
CA LEU A 104 23.38 19.74 0.69
C LEU A 104 22.97 18.34 0.24
N GLU A 105 21.85 18.29 -0.48
CA GLU A 105 21.27 17.07 -1.03
C GLU A 105 21.58 16.93 -2.52
N TYR A 106 21.85 15.70 -2.95
CA TYR A 106 22.26 15.35 -4.30
C TYR A 106 21.50 14.12 -4.79
N GLN A 107 21.09 14.16 -6.06
CA GLN A 107 20.55 13.00 -6.76
C GLN A 107 21.71 12.16 -7.29
N ILE A 108 21.80 10.90 -6.86
CA ILE A 108 22.86 9.95 -7.22
C ILE A 108 22.25 8.81 -8.02
N ASP A 109 22.87 8.42 -9.13
CA ASP A 109 22.47 7.24 -9.90
C ASP A 109 22.59 5.97 -9.07
N THR A 110 21.53 5.15 -9.05
CA THR A 110 21.46 3.89 -8.30
C THR A 110 22.37 2.81 -8.86
N ILE A 111 22.62 2.79 -10.18
CA ILE A 111 23.50 1.81 -10.86
C ILE A 111 24.98 2.21 -10.74
N THR A 112 25.41 2.55 -9.52
CA THR A 112 26.78 2.98 -9.19
C THR A 112 27.26 2.32 -7.90
N PRO A 113 28.57 2.24 -7.61
CA PRO A 113 29.06 1.79 -6.30
C PRO A 113 28.40 2.53 -5.14
N HIS A 114 28.05 3.80 -5.31
CA HIS A 114 27.36 4.58 -4.28
C HIS A 114 25.92 4.08 -4.06
N GLY A 115 25.16 3.81 -5.12
CA GLY A 115 23.83 3.20 -4.99
C GLY A 115 23.86 1.78 -4.44
N ALA A 116 24.88 1.00 -4.79
CA ALA A 116 25.13 -0.31 -4.19
C ALA A 116 25.41 -0.21 -2.68
N LEU A 117 26.24 0.76 -2.27
CA LEU A 117 26.55 1.00 -0.87
C LEU A 117 25.32 1.47 -0.09
N ASP A 118 24.51 2.36 -0.66
CA ASP A 118 23.28 2.84 -0.03
C ASP A 118 22.27 1.70 0.18
N THR A 119 22.08 0.87 -0.84
CA THR A 119 21.22 -0.33 -0.75
C THR A 119 21.74 -1.29 0.31
N ALA A 120 23.05 -1.54 0.34
CA ALA A 120 23.67 -2.39 1.36
C ALA A 120 23.57 -1.80 2.77
N ALA A 121 23.66 -0.47 2.93
CA ALA A 121 23.53 0.22 4.21
C ALA A 121 22.13 0.06 4.79
N ASN A 122 21.11 0.22 3.95
CA ASN A 122 19.71 0.02 4.33
C ASN A 122 19.44 -1.44 4.71
N LEU A 123 19.94 -2.40 3.92
CA LEU A 123 19.75 -3.84 4.18
C LEU A 123 20.54 -4.32 5.40
N GLY A 124 21.80 -3.89 5.54
CA GLY A 124 22.71 -4.29 6.62
C GLY A 124 22.52 -3.50 7.92
N GLY A 125 21.69 -2.45 7.91
CA GLY A 125 21.44 -1.61 9.08
C GLY A 125 22.67 -0.81 9.55
N PHE A 126 23.57 -0.43 8.64
CA PHE A 126 24.76 0.38 8.95
C PHE A 126 24.65 1.78 8.33
N VAL A 127 25.36 2.74 8.92
CA VAL A 127 25.39 4.13 8.45
C VAL A 127 26.73 4.42 7.77
N TYR A 128 26.71 5.25 6.73
CA TYR A 128 27.91 5.74 6.07
C TYR A 128 27.84 7.25 5.85
N ASN A 129 29.02 7.88 5.76
CA ASN A 129 29.16 9.32 5.50
C ASN A 129 30.09 9.55 4.32
N ALA A 130 29.67 10.44 3.41
CA ALA A 130 30.48 10.88 2.28
C ALA A 130 30.43 12.41 2.10
N THR A 131 31.51 12.98 1.54
CA THR A 131 31.62 14.43 1.31
C THR A 131 31.46 14.84 -0.13
N ASP A 132 30.88 16.02 -0.32
CA ASP A 132 30.71 16.67 -1.64
C ASP A 132 31.95 17.45 -2.12
N LYS A 133 33.10 17.30 -1.44
CA LYS A 133 34.35 18.04 -1.75
C LYS A 133 34.81 17.89 -3.20
N LYS A 134 34.40 16.81 -3.87
CA LYS A 134 34.72 16.52 -5.28
C LYS A 134 33.54 16.68 -6.23
N TRP A 135 32.32 16.89 -5.73
CA TRP A 135 31.12 16.95 -6.54
C TRP A 135 31.22 18.01 -7.65
N GLY A 136 31.50 19.27 -7.30
CA GLY A 136 31.57 20.37 -8.28
C GLY A 136 32.69 20.23 -9.33
N SER A 137 33.69 19.38 -9.11
CA SER A 137 34.80 19.17 -10.04
C SER A 137 34.76 17.84 -10.80
N MET A 138 34.11 16.81 -10.24
CA MET A 138 34.21 15.43 -10.70
C MET A 138 32.86 14.68 -10.68
N GLY A 139 31.80 15.25 -10.10
CA GLY A 139 30.50 14.59 -9.99
C GLY A 139 30.44 13.40 -9.02
N THR A 140 31.47 13.22 -8.17
CA THR A 140 31.52 12.10 -7.21
C THR A 140 31.64 12.56 -5.78
N MET A 141 31.04 11.78 -4.88
CA MET A 141 31.25 11.85 -3.44
C MET A 141 32.58 11.17 -3.05
N LEU A 142 33.11 11.55 -1.89
CA LEU A 142 34.25 10.88 -1.25
C LEU A 142 33.78 10.21 0.04
N LEU A 143 33.85 8.88 0.08
CA LEU A 143 33.49 8.07 1.24
C LEU A 143 34.50 8.31 2.37
N ASP A 144 34.03 8.86 3.48
CA ASP A 144 34.88 9.12 4.65
C ASP A 144 34.63 8.07 5.74
N ASP A 145 33.38 7.67 5.98
CA ASP A 145 33.05 6.78 7.09
C ASP A 145 32.05 5.67 6.71
N ILE A 146 32.21 4.48 7.29
CA ILE A 146 31.18 3.43 7.39
C ILE A 146 31.21 2.89 8.82
N GLY A 147 30.10 2.98 9.55
CA GLY A 147 30.02 2.57 10.95
C GLY A 147 31.07 3.26 11.82
N GLU A 148 31.87 2.47 12.54
CA GLU A 148 32.94 2.96 13.43
C GLU A 148 34.27 3.27 12.71
N TYR A 149 34.35 3.00 11.40
CA TYR A 149 35.56 3.14 10.61
C TYR A 149 35.61 4.49 9.91
N HIS A 150 36.25 5.44 10.59
CA HIS A 150 36.31 6.84 10.17
C HIS A 150 37.58 7.20 9.40
N TYR A 151 37.47 8.11 8.43
CA TYR A 151 38.63 8.70 7.78
C TYR A 151 39.53 9.42 8.80
N ASP A 152 40.81 9.03 8.89
CA ASP A 152 41.77 9.65 9.80
C ASP A 152 43.02 10.14 9.05
N SER A 153 43.12 11.46 8.94
CA SER A 153 44.27 12.14 8.33
C SER A 153 45.36 12.56 9.32
N SER A 154 45.17 12.30 10.61
CA SER A 154 46.12 12.62 11.67
C SER A 154 47.24 11.58 11.81
N VAL A 155 47.04 10.38 11.25
CA VAL A 155 47.98 9.26 11.25
C VAL A 155 48.73 9.11 9.92
N SER A 156 49.84 8.36 9.92
CA SER A 156 50.69 8.11 8.75
C SER A 156 51.11 6.64 8.67
N PRO A 157 50.67 5.89 7.64
CA PRO A 157 49.74 6.29 6.56
C PRO A 157 48.37 6.76 7.08
N LYS A 158 47.64 7.53 6.26
CA LYS A 158 46.26 7.93 6.62
C LYS A 158 45.37 6.70 6.64
N LEU A 159 44.31 6.70 7.44
CA LEU A 159 43.28 5.69 7.34
C LEU A 159 42.16 6.18 6.42
N VAL A 160 41.84 5.40 5.38
CA VAL A 160 40.91 5.78 4.32
C VAL A 160 40.04 4.59 3.90
N TRP A 161 38.88 4.89 3.33
CA TRP A 161 38.14 3.96 2.50
C TRP A 161 38.66 3.99 1.05
N ALA A 162 38.71 2.82 0.43
CA ALA A 162 38.91 2.64 -1.01
C ALA A 162 37.89 1.61 -1.52
N TYR A 163 37.75 1.49 -2.84
CA TYR A 163 36.85 0.50 -3.40
C TYR A 163 37.42 -0.19 -4.65
N ALA A 164 36.96 -1.40 -4.88
CA ALA A 164 37.28 -2.21 -6.04
C ALA A 164 35.99 -2.72 -6.70
N VAL A 165 36.06 -2.91 -8.02
CA VAL A 165 35.02 -3.61 -8.79
C VAL A 165 35.66 -4.82 -9.47
N ASN A 166 35.11 -6.00 -9.25
CA ASN A 166 35.62 -7.28 -9.76
C ASN A 166 37.11 -7.51 -9.44
N GLY A 167 37.52 -7.14 -8.22
CA GLY A 167 38.91 -7.23 -7.73
C GLY A 167 39.86 -6.17 -8.28
N ILE A 168 39.38 -5.21 -9.07
CA ILE A 168 40.19 -4.09 -9.59
C ILE A 168 39.91 -2.83 -8.78
N VAL A 169 40.91 -2.38 -8.02
CA VAL A 169 40.85 -1.11 -7.26
C VAL A 169 40.62 0.06 -8.22
N LYS A 170 39.66 0.91 -7.91
CA LYS A 170 39.25 2.08 -8.70
C LYS A 170 39.80 3.37 -8.10
N ASN A 171 39.93 4.42 -8.93
CA ASN A 171 40.28 5.74 -8.47
C ASN A 171 39.01 6.53 -8.08
N ASP A 172 38.69 6.52 -6.78
CA ASP A 172 37.57 7.26 -6.19
C ASP A 172 37.67 8.80 -6.39
N TYR A 173 38.87 9.31 -6.68
CA TYR A 173 39.13 10.70 -7.05
C TYR A 173 39.09 10.92 -8.57
N SER A 174 37.98 10.50 -9.21
CA SER A 174 37.82 10.50 -10.67
C SER A 174 36.40 10.89 -11.11
N SER A 175 36.29 11.52 -12.28
CA SER A 175 35.00 11.79 -12.94
C SER A 175 34.47 10.62 -13.77
N THR A 176 35.18 9.48 -13.80
CA THR A 176 34.76 8.27 -14.51
C THR A 176 34.87 7.00 -13.65
N GLU A 177 35.58 7.09 -12.52
CA GLU A 177 35.81 6.00 -11.59
C GLU A 177 35.49 6.39 -10.14
N GLY A 178 34.80 7.52 -9.94
CA GLY A 178 34.26 7.87 -8.63
C GLY A 178 33.07 6.98 -8.26
N ILE A 179 32.81 6.80 -6.97
CA ILE A 179 31.74 5.93 -6.49
C ILE A 179 30.35 6.36 -6.98
N SER A 180 30.14 7.65 -7.24
CA SER A 180 28.85 8.20 -7.72
C SER A 180 28.72 8.23 -9.25
N VAL A 181 29.74 7.81 -10.00
CA VAL A 181 29.78 7.96 -11.47
C VAL A 181 30.20 6.70 -12.21
N TYR A 182 30.78 5.71 -11.51
CA TYR A 182 31.16 4.45 -12.13
C TYR A 182 29.90 3.60 -12.35
N GLU A 183 29.55 3.33 -13.60
CA GLU A 183 28.40 2.50 -13.95
C GLU A 183 28.68 1.02 -13.66
N LEU A 184 27.83 0.40 -12.85
CA LEU A 184 27.89 -1.02 -12.53
C LEU A 184 27.19 -1.87 -13.58
N GLN A 185 27.63 -3.12 -13.72
CA GLN A 185 27.00 -4.13 -14.56
C GLN A 185 26.38 -5.23 -13.69
N ASN A 186 25.42 -5.95 -14.26
CA ASN A 186 24.84 -7.12 -13.59
C ASN A 186 25.94 -8.15 -13.24
N ASN A 187 25.90 -8.68 -12.03
CA ASN A 187 26.91 -9.56 -11.41
C ASN A 187 28.27 -8.91 -11.07
N ASP A 188 28.38 -7.58 -11.14
CA ASP A 188 29.59 -6.91 -10.62
C ASP A 188 29.75 -7.17 -9.12
N ARG A 189 30.99 -7.43 -8.69
CA ARG A 189 31.35 -7.49 -7.28
C ARG A 189 31.99 -6.18 -6.86
N VAL A 190 31.35 -5.45 -5.97
CA VAL A 190 31.83 -4.18 -5.41
C VAL A 190 32.37 -4.44 -4.00
N GLU A 191 33.58 -3.99 -3.74
CA GLU A 191 34.26 -4.21 -2.47
C GLU A 191 34.78 -2.88 -1.95
N PHE A 192 34.18 -2.35 -0.89
CA PHE A 192 34.74 -1.25 -0.13
C PHE A 192 35.63 -1.80 0.95
N PHE A 193 36.79 -1.18 1.17
CA PHE A 193 37.74 -1.62 2.17
C PHE A 193 38.43 -0.45 2.86
N TYR A 194 38.61 -0.59 4.17
CA TYR A 194 39.18 0.41 5.05
C TYR A 194 40.56 -0.02 5.54
N GLY A 195 41.54 0.89 5.52
CA GLY A 195 42.88 0.62 6.00
C GLY A 195 43.86 1.76 5.74
N ASP A 196 45.15 1.42 5.80
CA ASP A 196 46.22 2.37 5.47
C ASP A 196 46.09 2.84 4.01
N GLN A 197 46.31 4.14 3.77
CA GLN A 197 46.21 4.72 2.44
C GLN A 197 47.18 4.03 1.47
N GLY A 198 46.61 3.44 0.41
CA GLY A 198 47.35 2.70 -0.62
C GLY A 198 47.54 1.21 -0.32
N ASP A 199 46.89 0.70 0.73
CA ASP A 199 46.88 -0.72 1.05
C ASP A 199 45.96 -1.52 0.11
N THR A 200 46.02 -2.85 0.22
CA THR A 200 45.24 -3.78 -0.59
C THR A 200 44.01 -4.28 0.15
N LEU A 201 43.01 -4.77 -0.61
CA LEU A 201 41.83 -5.43 -0.04
C LEU A 201 42.21 -6.55 0.93
N GLU A 202 43.29 -7.32 0.68
CA GLU A 202 43.73 -8.43 1.55
C GLU A 202 44.20 -7.95 2.94
N ASN A 203 44.76 -6.74 3.01
CA ASN A 203 45.27 -6.16 4.25
C ASN A 203 44.26 -5.22 4.93
N ALA A 204 43.04 -5.10 4.39
CA ALA A 204 42.02 -4.25 4.96
C ALA A 204 41.75 -4.56 6.44
N THR A 205 41.43 -3.53 7.20
CA THR A 205 40.95 -3.67 8.58
C THR A 205 39.45 -3.95 8.60
N ALA A 206 38.68 -3.33 7.70
CA ALA A 206 37.25 -3.58 7.56
C ALA A 206 36.82 -3.59 6.08
N VAL A 207 35.71 -4.27 5.79
CA VAL A 207 35.21 -4.46 4.42
C VAL A 207 33.69 -4.46 4.33
N VAL A 208 33.18 -3.99 3.19
CA VAL A 208 31.81 -4.20 2.69
C VAL A 208 31.94 -4.88 1.33
N ARG A 209 31.33 -6.05 1.17
CA ARG A 209 31.33 -6.83 -0.06
C ARG A 209 29.91 -6.95 -0.58
N ILE A 210 29.72 -6.53 -1.82
CA ILE A 210 28.42 -6.46 -2.44
C ILE A 210 28.48 -7.19 -3.78
N ARG A 211 27.58 -8.14 -4.01
CA ARG A 211 27.31 -8.63 -5.37
C ARG A 211 26.09 -7.89 -5.92
N VAL A 212 26.29 -7.22 -7.04
CA VAL A 212 25.28 -6.37 -7.66
C VAL A 212 24.44 -7.20 -8.61
N HIS A 213 23.13 -7.12 -8.46
CA HIS A 213 22.16 -7.55 -9.45
C HIS A 213 21.43 -6.34 -9.99
N VAL A 214 21.44 -6.15 -11.30
CA VAL A 214 20.69 -5.03 -11.91
C VAL A 214 19.37 -5.59 -12.41
N SER A 215 18.25 -5.13 -11.84
CA SER A 215 16.91 -5.49 -12.32
C SER A 215 16.57 -4.68 -13.57
N SER A 216 15.81 -5.28 -14.48
CA SER A 216 15.29 -4.56 -15.64
C SER A 216 14.17 -3.59 -15.23
N THR A 217 14.08 -2.45 -15.91
CA THR A 217 12.89 -1.58 -15.91
C THR A 217 11.99 -1.88 -17.10
N ASP A 218 12.30 -2.91 -17.89
CA ASP A 218 11.43 -3.31 -19.00
C ASP A 218 10.04 -3.60 -18.45
N ASP A 219 9.04 -3.16 -19.20
CA ASP A 219 7.66 -3.47 -18.89
C ASP A 219 7.37 -4.95 -19.18
N TRP A 220 6.39 -5.51 -18.50
CA TRP A 220 5.98 -6.90 -18.69
C TRP A 220 4.46 -7.05 -18.59
N THR A 221 3.95 -8.09 -19.23
CA THR A 221 2.52 -8.43 -19.22
C THR A 221 2.35 -9.88 -18.82
N LEU A 222 1.40 -10.14 -17.93
CA LEU A 222 0.93 -11.45 -17.54
C LEU A 222 -0.36 -11.76 -18.29
N LEU A 223 -0.37 -12.85 -19.05
CA LEU A 223 -1.57 -13.34 -19.73
C LEU A 223 -2.35 -14.28 -18.80
N LEU A 224 -3.61 -13.97 -18.55
CA LEU A 224 -4.57 -14.85 -17.88
C LEU A 224 -5.51 -15.43 -18.94
N ASP A 225 -5.62 -16.75 -19.00
CA ASP A 225 -6.37 -17.45 -20.04
C ASP A 225 -7.28 -18.52 -19.44
N GLY A 226 -8.61 -18.32 -19.52
CA GLY A 226 -9.61 -19.24 -18.95
C GLY A 226 -10.94 -19.19 -19.71
N ALA A 227 -12.04 -18.98 -18.99
CA ALA A 227 -13.35 -18.72 -19.58
C ALA A 227 -13.35 -17.45 -20.45
N ILE A 228 -12.62 -16.42 -20.01
CA ILE A 228 -12.24 -15.24 -20.77
C ILE A 228 -10.71 -15.11 -20.79
N THR A 229 -10.18 -14.18 -21.58
CA THR A 229 -8.72 -13.92 -21.66
C THR A 229 -8.45 -12.48 -21.31
N GLU A 230 -7.54 -12.24 -20.37
CA GLU A 230 -7.16 -10.91 -19.90
C GLU A 230 -5.64 -10.75 -19.89
N GLU A 231 -5.17 -9.52 -20.16
CA GLU A 231 -3.77 -9.15 -20.07
C GLU A 231 -3.59 -8.15 -18.92
N ILE A 232 -2.80 -8.53 -17.93
CA ILE A 232 -2.43 -7.68 -16.80
C ILE A 232 -1.03 -7.15 -17.05
N ASP A 233 -0.88 -5.84 -17.20
CA ASP A 233 0.43 -5.20 -17.26
C ASP A 233 1.06 -5.08 -15.86
N ARG A 234 2.34 -4.68 -15.85
CA ARG A 234 3.11 -4.54 -14.62
C ARG A 234 2.49 -3.54 -13.65
N GLU A 235 2.07 -2.38 -14.15
CA GLU A 235 1.51 -1.30 -13.34
C GLU A 235 0.25 -1.80 -12.64
N TYR A 236 -0.66 -2.42 -13.38
CA TYR A 236 -1.90 -2.99 -12.85
C TYR A 236 -1.63 -4.12 -11.84
N PHE A 237 -0.63 -4.97 -12.08
CA PHE A 237 -0.24 -5.99 -11.10
C PHE A 237 0.31 -5.38 -9.82
N GLU A 238 1.22 -4.40 -9.92
CA GLU A 238 1.82 -3.73 -8.76
C GLU A 238 0.77 -2.94 -7.97
N GLU A 239 -0.23 -2.33 -8.63
CA GLU A 239 -1.41 -1.75 -7.98
C GLU A 239 -2.25 -2.80 -7.24
N GLY A 240 -2.44 -3.98 -7.83
CA GLY A 240 -3.09 -5.12 -7.19
C GLY A 240 -2.39 -5.55 -5.89
N VAL A 241 -1.06 -5.60 -5.89
CA VAL A 241 -0.27 -5.88 -4.66
C VAL A 241 -0.42 -4.74 -3.65
N ALA A 242 -0.41 -3.48 -4.09
CA ALA A 242 -0.44 -2.32 -3.20
C ALA A 242 -1.81 -2.05 -2.53
N CYS A 243 -2.89 -2.69 -2.99
CA CYS A 243 -4.23 -2.54 -2.41
C CYS A 243 -4.55 -3.66 -1.39
N ILE A 244 -5.50 -4.54 -1.70
CA ILE A 244 -5.96 -5.63 -0.83
C ILE A 244 -5.65 -7.02 -1.37
N HIS A 245 -5.08 -7.13 -2.57
CA HIS A 245 -4.79 -8.41 -3.23
C HIS A 245 -3.34 -8.86 -3.03
N SER A 246 -2.77 -8.62 -1.83
CA SER A 246 -1.41 -9.04 -1.50
C SER A 246 -1.34 -10.21 -0.53
N ALA A 247 -0.37 -11.08 -0.76
CA ALA A 247 0.08 -12.09 0.19
C ALA A 247 1.60 -12.07 0.29
N THR A 248 2.09 -12.48 1.47
CA THR A 248 3.53 -12.55 1.75
C THR A 248 3.92 -13.95 2.20
N TYR A 249 5.15 -14.34 1.86
CA TYR A 249 5.73 -15.62 2.29
C TYR A 249 7.21 -15.46 2.60
N THR A 250 7.65 -15.88 3.79
CA THR A 250 9.07 -15.83 4.18
C THR A 250 9.72 -17.22 4.14
N ASP A 251 10.84 -17.33 3.43
CA ASP A 251 11.71 -18.50 3.42
C ASP A 251 13.18 -18.15 3.73
N LEU A 252 14.12 -19.04 3.40
CA LEU A 252 15.55 -18.79 3.63
C LEU A 252 16.15 -17.72 2.70
N SER A 253 15.44 -17.35 1.63
CA SER A 253 15.84 -16.30 0.70
C SER A 253 15.35 -14.92 1.10
N GLY A 254 14.31 -14.83 1.92
CA GLY A 254 13.72 -13.56 2.34
C GLY A 254 12.20 -13.62 2.38
N THR A 255 11.56 -12.45 2.41
CA THR A 255 10.10 -12.27 2.37
C THR A 255 9.66 -11.93 0.96
N TRP A 256 8.98 -12.86 0.32
CA TRP A 256 8.35 -12.68 -0.97
C TRP A 256 7.00 -11.98 -0.82
N GLU A 257 6.63 -11.15 -1.78
CA GLU A 257 5.33 -10.46 -1.83
C GLU A 257 4.79 -10.41 -3.27
N GLY A 258 3.48 -10.55 -3.40
CA GLY A 258 2.75 -10.45 -4.67
C GLY A 258 1.28 -10.83 -4.50
N ILE A 259 0.64 -11.25 -5.59
CA ILE A 259 -0.81 -11.56 -5.62
C ILE A 259 -1.07 -13.06 -5.37
N PRO A 260 -2.04 -13.44 -4.51
CA PRO A 260 -2.50 -14.82 -4.41
C PRO A 260 -2.95 -15.38 -5.78
N LEU A 261 -2.54 -16.61 -6.09
CA LEU A 261 -2.87 -17.25 -7.37
C LEU A 261 -4.37 -17.37 -7.59
N TRP A 262 -5.15 -17.59 -6.53
CA TRP A 262 -6.60 -17.72 -6.63
C TRP A 262 -7.30 -16.41 -7.02
N ASP A 263 -6.77 -15.25 -6.61
CA ASP A 263 -7.30 -13.95 -7.04
C ASP A 263 -7.11 -13.78 -8.56
N LEU A 264 -5.93 -14.11 -9.08
CA LEU A 264 -5.65 -14.08 -10.53
C LEU A 264 -6.48 -15.09 -11.31
N MET A 265 -6.86 -16.23 -10.70
CA MET A 265 -7.78 -17.18 -11.33
C MET A 265 -9.18 -16.59 -11.47
N GLY A 266 -9.67 -15.85 -10.48
CA GLY A 266 -11.01 -15.25 -10.49
C GLY A 266 -11.22 -14.22 -11.60
N TYR A 267 -10.15 -13.62 -12.14
CA TYR A 267 -10.26 -12.76 -13.31
C TYR A 267 -10.79 -13.48 -14.55
N VAL A 268 -10.55 -14.79 -14.66
CA VAL A 268 -10.75 -15.53 -15.90
C VAL A 268 -11.42 -16.89 -15.70
N ASP A 269 -11.88 -17.25 -14.51
CA ASP A 269 -12.51 -18.56 -14.28
C ASP A 269 -13.97 -18.61 -14.74
N ASP A 270 -14.63 -17.46 -14.91
CA ASP A 270 -15.87 -17.30 -15.65
C ASP A 270 -15.94 -15.95 -16.39
N GLY A 271 -17.13 -15.35 -16.51
CA GLY A 271 -17.32 -14.03 -17.14
C GLY A 271 -17.35 -12.87 -16.15
N ASN A 272 -17.17 -13.14 -14.85
CA ASN A 272 -17.15 -12.18 -13.75
C ASN A 272 -15.71 -11.90 -13.32
N SER A 273 -15.06 -10.96 -14.00
CA SER A 273 -13.62 -10.72 -13.80
C SER A 273 -13.26 -10.00 -12.49
N HIS A 274 -14.20 -9.36 -11.80
CA HIS A 274 -13.90 -8.61 -10.57
C HIS A 274 -15.15 -8.40 -9.71
N GLY A 275 -14.97 -8.18 -8.41
CA GLY A 275 -16.03 -7.84 -7.46
C GLY A 275 -16.48 -9.03 -6.62
N ALA A 276 -17.61 -8.86 -5.95
CA ALA A 276 -18.22 -9.92 -5.16
C ALA A 276 -18.48 -11.16 -6.03
N GLY A 277 -17.82 -12.27 -5.69
CA GLY A 277 -17.99 -13.53 -6.42
C GLY A 277 -17.17 -13.66 -7.71
N ALA A 278 -16.18 -12.80 -7.95
CA ALA A 278 -15.26 -12.93 -9.10
C ALA A 278 -14.56 -14.29 -9.11
N PHE A 279 -14.01 -14.72 -7.98
CA PHE A 279 -13.54 -16.09 -7.85
C PHE A 279 -14.71 -17.07 -7.73
N ASN A 280 -14.87 -17.96 -8.71
CA ASN A 280 -15.94 -18.94 -8.74
C ASN A 280 -15.62 -20.17 -7.87
N ASP A 281 -15.92 -20.06 -6.57
CA ASP A 281 -15.69 -21.13 -5.59
C ASP A 281 -16.37 -22.47 -5.97
N ALA A 282 -17.53 -22.42 -6.63
CA ALA A 282 -18.25 -23.62 -7.06
C ALA A 282 -17.53 -24.33 -8.21
N LEU A 283 -17.09 -23.58 -9.23
CA LEU A 283 -16.34 -24.10 -10.37
C LEU A 283 -14.96 -24.63 -9.93
N ALA A 284 -14.28 -23.91 -9.03
CA ALA A 284 -13.01 -24.38 -8.47
C ALA A 284 -13.18 -25.71 -7.71
N ALA A 285 -14.31 -25.93 -7.04
CA ALA A 285 -14.63 -27.19 -6.38
C ALA A 285 -15.01 -28.34 -7.35
N GLU A 286 -15.46 -28.03 -8.57
CA GLU A 286 -15.69 -29.03 -9.63
C GLU A 286 -14.38 -29.61 -10.17
N GLY A 287 -13.28 -28.85 -10.10
CA GLY A 287 -11.91 -29.34 -10.30
C GLY A 287 -11.36 -29.16 -11.71
N TYR A 288 -11.08 -27.91 -12.09
CA TYR A 288 -10.28 -27.59 -13.28
C TYR A 288 -8.78 -27.53 -12.94
N GLN A 289 -7.91 -27.45 -13.95
CA GLN A 289 -6.46 -27.37 -13.73
C GLN A 289 -5.95 -25.95 -13.92
N VAL A 290 -5.02 -25.53 -13.06
CA VAL A 290 -4.35 -24.22 -13.13
C VAL A 290 -2.93 -24.45 -13.61
N LYS A 291 -2.60 -24.03 -14.83
CA LYS A 291 -1.27 -24.21 -15.43
C LYS A 291 -0.54 -22.89 -15.51
N ILE A 292 0.66 -22.85 -14.94
CA ILE A 292 1.50 -21.65 -14.90
C ILE A 292 2.68 -21.87 -15.82
N VAL A 293 2.92 -20.94 -16.74
CA VAL A 293 3.91 -21.05 -17.82
C VAL A 293 4.94 -19.93 -17.71
N ALA A 294 6.21 -20.32 -17.78
CA ALA A 294 7.35 -19.42 -17.86
C ALA A 294 7.73 -19.09 -19.31
N SER A 295 8.43 -17.98 -19.49
CA SER A 295 8.96 -17.51 -20.78
C SER A 295 9.87 -18.51 -21.51
N ASP A 296 10.48 -19.46 -20.81
CA ASP A 296 11.30 -20.54 -21.39
C ASP A 296 10.48 -21.80 -21.78
N GLY A 297 9.16 -21.77 -21.56
CA GLY A 297 8.21 -22.85 -21.84
C GLY A 297 8.10 -23.89 -20.71
N PHE A 298 8.89 -23.78 -19.63
CA PHE A 298 8.67 -24.59 -18.44
C PHE A 298 7.29 -24.27 -17.84
N ASN A 299 6.63 -25.28 -17.26
CA ASN A 299 5.32 -25.09 -16.66
C ASN A 299 5.07 -26.06 -15.52
N VAL A 300 4.17 -25.67 -14.64
CA VAL A 300 3.65 -26.45 -13.52
C VAL A 300 2.12 -26.40 -13.56
N THR A 301 1.47 -27.40 -12.98
CA THR A 301 0.00 -27.49 -12.98
C THR A 301 -0.49 -27.91 -11.61
N PHE A 302 -1.57 -27.28 -11.16
CA PHE A 302 -2.26 -27.52 -9.90
C PHE A 302 -3.73 -27.85 -10.15
N ASP A 303 -4.39 -28.45 -9.16
CA ASP A 303 -5.84 -28.62 -9.13
C ASP A 303 -6.47 -27.35 -8.54
N SER A 304 -7.53 -26.82 -9.17
CA SER A 304 -8.21 -25.60 -8.73
C SER A 304 -8.67 -25.66 -7.26
N ALA A 305 -9.08 -26.84 -6.79
CA ALA A 305 -9.52 -27.06 -5.42
C ALA A 305 -8.40 -26.93 -4.36
N ASP A 306 -7.14 -27.11 -4.74
CA ASP A 306 -5.99 -26.93 -3.82
C ASP A 306 -5.62 -25.44 -3.68
N VAL A 307 -5.86 -24.67 -4.74
CA VAL A 307 -5.52 -23.24 -4.85
C VAL A 307 -6.66 -22.35 -4.35
N ALA A 308 -7.92 -22.82 -4.43
CA ALA A 308 -9.11 -22.05 -4.09
C ALA A 308 -9.02 -21.39 -2.70
N ARG A 309 -9.11 -20.04 -2.68
CA ARG A 309 -9.04 -19.21 -1.46
C ARG A 309 -7.83 -19.53 -0.58
N ASN A 310 -6.70 -19.84 -1.21
CA ASN A 310 -5.50 -20.29 -0.53
C ASN A 310 -4.30 -19.39 -0.85
N ASP A 311 -3.94 -18.55 0.12
CA ASP A 311 -2.82 -17.62 0.04
C ASP A 311 -1.45 -18.32 0.13
N ASP A 312 -1.45 -19.65 0.24
CA ASP A 312 -0.23 -20.46 0.22
C ASP A 312 0.41 -20.55 -1.19
N TYR A 313 -0.24 -20.01 -2.21
CA TYR A 313 0.17 -19.97 -3.61
C TYR A 313 0.25 -18.51 -4.07
N ILE A 314 1.45 -17.95 -4.17
CA ILE A 314 1.66 -16.52 -4.41
C ILE A 314 2.43 -16.34 -5.72
N ILE A 315 1.93 -15.48 -6.61
CA ILE A 315 2.67 -14.96 -7.75
C ILE A 315 3.41 -13.71 -7.26
N ALA A 316 4.66 -13.89 -6.83
CA ALA A 316 5.48 -12.83 -6.27
C ALA A 316 6.10 -11.93 -7.34
N SER A 317 6.14 -10.62 -7.07
CA SER A 317 6.83 -9.59 -7.85
C SER A 317 8.00 -8.94 -7.09
N THR A 318 8.10 -9.16 -5.77
CA THR A 318 9.20 -8.65 -4.94
C THR A 318 9.75 -9.72 -3.97
N LEU A 319 10.99 -9.49 -3.52
CA LEU A 319 11.69 -10.21 -2.46
C LEU A 319 12.36 -9.18 -1.54
N ASP A 320 12.04 -9.22 -0.26
CA ASP A 320 12.45 -8.25 0.77
C ASP A 320 12.15 -6.79 0.37
N GLY A 321 10.98 -6.59 -0.23
CA GLY A 321 10.52 -5.28 -0.72
C GLY A 321 11.28 -4.76 -1.95
N GLN A 322 12.19 -5.56 -2.52
CA GLN A 322 12.93 -5.22 -3.74
C GLN A 322 12.40 -6.03 -4.93
N PRO A 323 12.43 -5.48 -6.16
CA PRO A 323 12.03 -6.25 -7.35
C PRO A 323 12.85 -7.52 -7.54
N LEU A 324 12.24 -8.51 -8.20
CA LEU A 324 12.88 -9.80 -8.42
C LEU A 324 14.16 -9.70 -9.23
N LEU A 325 15.16 -10.50 -8.82
CA LEU A 325 16.41 -10.71 -9.56
C LEU A 325 16.14 -11.27 -10.96
N GLU A 326 17.03 -11.02 -11.95
CA GLU A 326 16.87 -11.44 -13.36
C GLU A 326 16.53 -12.94 -13.54
N GLN A 327 17.04 -13.81 -12.66
CA GLN A 327 16.72 -15.25 -12.67
C GLN A 327 15.27 -15.56 -12.29
N HIS A 328 14.61 -14.67 -11.55
CA HIS A 328 13.24 -14.80 -11.03
C HIS A 328 12.25 -13.87 -11.74
N TRP A 329 12.74 -12.74 -12.24
CA TRP A 329 11.99 -11.67 -12.90
C TRP A 329 11.24 -12.13 -14.17
N PRO A 330 10.04 -11.58 -14.45
CA PRO A 330 9.34 -10.56 -13.65
C PRO A 330 8.56 -11.13 -12.46
N LEU A 331 8.05 -12.35 -12.60
CA LEU A 331 7.15 -12.99 -11.63
C LEU A 331 7.60 -14.40 -11.27
N LYS A 332 7.40 -14.79 -10.00
CA LYS A 332 7.76 -16.12 -9.49
C LYS A 332 6.67 -16.70 -8.60
N LEU A 333 6.38 -17.99 -8.78
CA LEU A 333 5.48 -18.74 -7.91
C LEU A 333 6.22 -19.19 -6.65
N VAL A 334 5.70 -18.77 -5.50
CA VAL A 334 6.23 -19.06 -4.17
C VAL A 334 5.09 -19.30 -3.19
N GLY A 335 5.42 -19.66 -1.95
CA GLY A 335 4.44 -19.89 -0.90
C GLY A 335 4.59 -21.27 -0.24
N PRO A 336 4.03 -21.46 0.96
CA PRO A 336 4.17 -22.70 1.73
C PRO A 336 3.48 -23.91 1.06
N GLY A 337 2.54 -23.67 0.13
CA GLY A 337 1.88 -24.71 -0.68
C GLY A 337 2.73 -25.21 -1.85
N ILE A 338 3.87 -24.56 -2.11
CA ILE A 338 4.71 -24.81 -3.28
C ILE A 338 5.89 -25.72 -2.93
N ALA A 339 5.96 -26.90 -3.55
CA ALA A 339 7.17 -27.71 -3.45
C ALA A 339 8.34 -27.02 -4.18
N PRO A 340 9.60 -27.19 -3.76
CA PRO A 340 10.74 -26.54 -4.42
C PRO A 340 10.86 -26.81 -5.94
N SER A 341 10.40 -27.97 -6.40
CA SER A 341 10.36 -28.31 -7.84
C SER A 341 9.24 -27.64 -8.63
N GLN A 342 8.26 -27.04 -7.93
CA GLN A 342 7.12 -26.34 -8.51
C GLN A 342 7.29 -24.81 -8.47
N SER A 343 8.29 -24.29 -7.75
CA SER A 343 8.58 -22.84 -7.70
C SER A 343 9.16 -22.36 -9.03
N ILE A 344 8.25 -21.99 -9.93
CA ILE A 344 8.53 -21.50 -11.27
C ILE A 344 8.81 -20.00 -11.25
N ALA A 345 9.76 -19.55 -12.06
CA ALA A 345 10.16 -18.16 -12.22
C ALA A 345 9.91 -17.70 -13.66
N LYS A 346 10.00 -16.40 -13.91
CA LYS A 346 9.84 -15.81 -15.25
C LYS A 346 8.47 -16.11 -15.87
N ILE A 347 7.44 -16.09 -15.02
CA ILE A 347 6.06 -16.41 -15.40
C ILE A 347 5.56 -15.40 -16.43
N THR A 348 4.89 -15.88 -17.47
CA THR A 348 4.26 -15.07 -18.52
C THR A 348 2.79 -15.38 -18.70
N THR A 349 2.32 -16.56 -18.26
CA THR A 349 0.94 -16.99 -18.51
C THR A 349 0.41 -17.86 -17.37
N ILE A 350 -0.86 -17.66 -17.01
CA ILE A 350 -1.66 -18.54 -16.17
C ILE A 350 -2.85 -19.01 -17.01
N GLU A 351 -3.00 -20.32 -17.17
CA GLU A 351 -4.00 -20.96 -18.04
C GLU A 351 -4.93 -21.86 -17.20
N LEU A 352 -6.24 -21.66 -17.28
CA LEU A 352 -7.26 -22.47 -16.60
C LEU A 352 -7.80 -23.53 -17.58
N ILE A 353 -7.34 -24.77 -17.42
CA ILE A 353 -7.67 -25.88 -18.32
C ILE A 353 -8.88 -26.64 -17.79
N GLY A 354 -9.88 -26.81 -18.64
CA GLY A 354 -11.12 -27.51 -18.31
C GLY A 354 -12.24 -26.59 -17.84
N VAL A 355 -12.01 -25.28 -17.90
CA VAL A 355 -13.04 -24.25 -17.80
C VAL A 355 -13.72 -24.10 -19.17
N GLU A 356 -15.05 -23.98 -19.17
CA GLU A 356 -15.80 -23.72 -20.40
C GLU A 356 -15.69 -22.22 -20.76
N PRO A 357 -15.43 -21.87 -22.03
CA PRO A 357 -15.42 -20.47 -22.45
C PRO A 357 -16.73 -19.77 -22.08
N PHE A 358 -16.60 -18.57 -21.50
CA PHE A 358 -17.76 -17.72 -21.26
C PHE A 358 -18.40 -17.37 -22.60
N VAL A 359 -19.73 -17.50 -22.67
CA VAL A 359 -20.50 -17.13 -23.86
C VAL A 359 -21.28 -15.87 -23.51
N PRO A 360 -20.87 -14.70 -24.03
CA PRO A 360 -21.58 -13.47 -23.77
C PRO A 360 -23.05 -13.58 -24.18
N PRO A 361 -23.99 -13.07 -23.37
CA PRO A 361 -25.39 -13.13 -23.69
C PRO A 361 -25.69 -12.32 -24.95
N ALA A 362 -26.41 -12.94 -25.90
CA ALA A 362 -26.85 -12.31 -27.14
C ALA A 362 -28.25 -11.67 -27.02
N SER A 363 -28.62 -11.23 -25.82
CA SER A 363 -29.91 -10.57 -25.55
C SER A 363 -29.78 -9.52 -24.46
N VAL A 364 -30.66 -8.52 -24.53
CA VAL A 364 -30.79 -7.46 -23.53
C VAL A 364 -32.19 -7.50 -22.94
N HIS A 365 -32.26 -7.52 -21.61
CA HIS A 365 -33.48 -7.36 -20.84
C HIS A 365 -33.69 -5.88 -20.54
N ILE A 366 -34.84 -5.32 -20.90
CA ILE A 366 -35.18 -3.91 -20.65
C ILE A 366 -36.32 -3.87 -19.65
N ILE A 367 -36.11 -3.19 -18.54
CA ILE A 367 -37.07 -3.08 -17.43
C ILE A 367 -37.39 -1.60 -17.22
N LYS A 368 -38.68 -1.29 -17.07
CA LYS A 368 -39.15 0.02 -16.62
C LYS A 368 -39.74 -0.08 -15.22
N TYR A 369 -39.18 0.68 -14.28
CA TYR A 369 -39.68 0.80 -12.92
C TYR A 369 -40.58 2.02 -12.70
N ASP A 370 -41.45 1.92 -11.70
CA ASP A 370 -42.24 3.02 -11.14
C ASP A 370 -41.38 3.92 -10.23
N THR A 371 -41.99 4.94 -9.62
CA THR A 371 -41.32 5.93 -8.76
C THR A 371 -40.63 5.35 -7.53
N ASP A 372 -40.98 4.13 -7.12
CA ASP A 372 -40.37 3.45 -5.98
C ASP A 372 -39.05 2.73 -6.33
N GLY A 373 -38.69 2.67 -7.62
CA GLY A 373 -37.48 1.99 -8.10
C GLY A 373 -37.54 0.47 -8.02
N VAL A 374 -38.69 -0.13 -7.67
CA VAL A 374 -38.83 -1.59 -7.46
C VAL A 374 -40.03 -2.16 -8.20
N THR A 375 -41.12 -1.42 -8.31
CA THR A 375 -42.33 -1.87 -9.01
C THR A 375 -42.11 -1.83 -10.51
N ILE A 376 -42.07 -3.00 -11.16
CA ILE A 376 -41.96 -3.10 -12.63
C ILE A 376 -43.28 -2.66 -13.28
N LEU A 377 -43.21 -1.65 -14.14
CA LEU A 377 -44.33 -1.15 -14.95
C LEU A 377 -44.46 -1.90 -16.28
N ASP A 378 -43.32 -2.18 -16.92
CA ASP A 378 -43.22 -2.95 -18.17
C ASP A 378 -41.80 -3.52 -18.32
N GLU A 379 -41.66 -4.66 -18.98
CA GLU A 379 -40.36 -5.28 -19.25
C GLU A 379 -40.41 -6.09 -20.55
N THR A 380 -39.27 -6.21 -21.22
CA THR A 380 -39.13 -7.05 -22.41
C THR A 380 -37.71 -7.56 -22.56
N ASN A 381 -37.52 -8.69 -23.23
CA ASN A 381 -36.21 -9.22 -23.57
C ASN A 381 -36.08 -9.34 -25.08
N VAL A 382 -34.98 -8.82 -25.65
CA VAL A 382 -34.73 -8.81 -27.10
C VAL A 382 -33.39 -9.42 -27.42
N THR A 383 -33.33 -10.30 -28.43
CA THR A 383 -32.07 -10.87 -28.92
C THR A 383 -31.42 -9.96 -29.96
N VAL A 384 -30.11 -10.12 -30.18
CA VAL A 384 -29.37 -9.40 -31.23
C VAL A 384 -30.00 -9.60 -32.60
N GLU A 385 -30.43 -10.82 -32.94
CA GLU A 385 -31.08 -11.06 -34.24
C GLU A 385 -32.42 -10.36 -34.35
N TRP A 386 -33.18 -10.26 -33.24
CA TRP A 386 -34.42 -9.52 -33.22
C TRP A 386 -34.15 -8.02 -33.38
N MET A 387 -33.18 -7.46 -32.66
CA MET A 387 -32.80 -6.05 -32.75
C MET A 387 -32.37 -5.68 -34.18
N GLU A 388 -31.47 -6.46 -34.79
CA GLU A 388 -30.98 -6.22 -36.16
C GLU A 388 -32.10 -6.28 -37.22
N GLN A 389 -33.12 -7.12 -37.01
CA GLN A 389 -34.23 -7.29 -37.95
C GLN A 389 -35.35 -6.25 -37.80
N ASN A 390 -35.54 -5.70 -36.60
CA ASN A 390 -36.72 -4.92 -36.26
C ASN A 390 -36.43 -3.46 -35.90
N LEU A 391 -35.19 -3.12 -35.57
CA LEU A 391 -34.76 -1.76 -35.22
C LEU A 391 -33.70 -1.26 -36.22
N ASP A 392 -33.47 0.06 -36.22
CA ASP A 392 -32.42 0.65 -37.02
C ASP A 392 -31.04 0.16 -36.55
N VAL A 393 -30.21 -0.26 -37.51
CA VAL A 393 -28.81 -0.61 -37.26
C VAL A 393 -27.96 0.65 -37.39
N ILE A 394 -27.26 1.00 -36.31
CA ILE A 394 -26.34 2.14 -36.25
C ILE A 394 -24.92 1.66 -36.41
N GLY A 395 -24.11 2.39 -37.18
CA GLY A 395 -22.81 1.93 -37.66
C GLY A 395 -22.93 0.99 -38.85
N ASP A 396 -21.85 0.87 -39.62
CA ASP A 396 -21.78 0.05 -40.83
C ASP A 396 -20.78 -1.13 -40.70
N GLY A 397 -20.16 -1.29 -39.52
CA GLY A 397 -19.12 -2.28 -39.27
C GLY A 397 -17.82 -2.03 -40.04
N VAL A 398 -17.62 -0.82 -40.58
CA VAL A 398 -16.41 -0.39 -41.30
C VAL A 398 -15.87 0.93 -40.75
N THR A 399 -16.76 1.86 -40.42
CA THR A 399 -16.46 3.14 -39.78
C THR A 399 -16.02 2.88 -38.36
N VAL A 400 -14.82 3.35 -38.04
CA VAL A 400 -14.17 3.13 -36.74
C VAL A 400 -14.50 4.29 -35.82
N TYR A 401 -15.18 3.99 -34.71
CA TYR A 401 -15.44 4.92 -33.63
C TYR A 401 -14.38 4.78 -32.55
N LYS A 402 -14.00 5.89 -31.93
CA LYS A 402 -12.94 5.96 -30.92
C LYS A 402 -13.44 6.60 -29.64
N LEU A 403 -13.03 6.05 -28.51
CA LEU A 403 -13.13 6.75 -27.22
C LEU A 403 -11.71 7.07 -26.75
N GLN A 404 -11.52 8.33 -26.37
CA GLN A 404 -10.22 8.83 -25.93
C GLN A 404 -9.76 8.13 -24.65
N GLY A 405 -8.47 7.83 -24.56
CA GLY A 405 -7.84 7.44 -23.30
C GLY A 405 -7.70 8.64 -22.35
N ILE A 406 -7.26 8.38 -21.13
CA ILE A 406 -6.84 9.46 -20.22
C ILE A 406 -5.71 10.26 -20.85
N THR A 407 -5.60 11.54 -20.47
CA THR A 407 -4.62 12.45 -21.10
C THR A 407 -3.19 12.14 -20.68
N ASN A 408 -2.98 11.52 -19.51
CA ASN A 408 -1.67 11.34 -18.86
C ASN A 408 -0.87 12.66 -18.74
N ASP A 409 -1.57 13.80 -18.81
CA ASP A 409 -0.99 15.13 -18.61
C ASP A 409 -1.73 15.80 -17.45
N PRO A 410 -1.11 15.88 -16.27
CA PRO A 410 -1.75 16.44 -15.08
C PRO A 410 -1.99 17.96 -15.18
N THR A 411 -1.50 18.62 -16.24
CA THR A 411 -1.75 20.03 -16.53
C THR A 411 -2.85 20.25 -17.57
N ASP A 412 -3.26 19.20 -18.27
CA ASP A 412 -4.35 19.21 -19.25
C ASP A 412 -5.19 17.93 -19.11
N LEU A 413 -6.11 17.95 -18.15
CA LEU A 413 -6.95 16.78 -17.82
C LEU A 413 -8.03 16.50 -18.87
N TRP A 414 -8.45 17.53 -19.61
CA TRP A 414 -9.65 17.48 -20.43
C TRP A 414 -9.37 17.53 -21.93
N ASP A 415 -8.19 18.02 -22.34
CA ASP A 415 -7.71 18.03 -23.72
C ASP A 415 -8.79 18.40 -24.76
N PRO A 416 -9.29 19.65 -24.73
CA PRO A 416 -10.41 20.09 -25.58
C PRO A 416 -10.15 20.03 -27.09
N ASP A 417 -8.88 19.91 -27.49
CA ASP A 417 -8.45 19.80 -28.89
C ASP A 417 -8.15 18.34 -29.31
N GLU A 418 -8.39 17.36 -28.41
CA GLU A 418 -8.20 15.91 -28.64
C GLU A 418 -6.80 15.54 -29.15
N THR A 419 -5.77 16.11 -28.54
CA THR A 419 -4.36 15.91 -28.92
C THR A 419 -3.65 14.80 -28.13
N LEU A 420 -4.22 14.38 -27.00
CA LEU A 420 -3.71 13.39 -26.04
C LEU A 420 -4.61 12.15 -26.01
N GLY A 421 -4.12 11.01 -25.51
CA GLY A 421 -4.95 9.81 -25.34
C GLY A 421 -5.57 9.20 -26.61
N LEU A 422 -5.10 9.58 -27.81
CA LEU A 422 -5.59 9.07 -29.12
C LEU A 422 -4.53 8.32 -29.96
N SER A 423 -3.35 8.06 -29.42
CA SER A 423 -2.26 7.38 -30.14
C SER A 423 -1.56 6.31 -29.29
N PRO A 424 -2.18 5.13 -29.10
CA PRO A 424 -3.53 4.75 -29.57
C PRO A 424 -4.64 5.31 -28.67
N PRO A 425 -5.89 5.38 -29.17
CA PRO A 425 -7.06 5.60 -28.31
C PRO A 425 -7.28 4.40 -27.37
N LYS A 426 -8.02 4.61 -26.26
CA LYS A 426 -8.33 3.51 -25.32
C LYS A 426 -9.28 2.48 -25.93
N ILE A 427 -10.25 2.93 -26.73
CA ILE A 427 -11.19 2.05 -27.43
C ILE A 427 -11.24 2.48 -28.90
N GLN A 428 -11.19 1.52 -29.81
CA GLN A 428 -11.28 1.76 -31.25
C GLN A 428 -11.88 0.55 -31.95
N ASN A 429 -13.14 0.63 -32.36
CA ASN A 429 -13.83 -0.48 -33.01
C ASN A 429 -14.73 0.00 -34.17
N ALA A 430 -14.86 -0.83 -35.21
CA ALA A 430 -15.85 -0.66 -36.25
C ALA A 430 -17.14 -1.40 -35.89
N VAL A 431 -18.16 -0.66 -35.44
CA VAL A 431 -19.32 -1.23 -34.75
C VAL A 431 -20.58 -1.31 -35.62
N LYS A 432 -21.46 -2.24 -35.24
CA LYS A 432 -22.91 -2.15 -35.53
C LYS A 432 -23.68 -2.37 -34.24
N GLY A 433 -24.74 -1.60 -34.06
CA GLY A 433 -25.52 -1.65 -32.82
C GLY A 433 -26.93 -1.10 -32.99
N THR A 434 -27.61 -0.99 -31.86
CA THR A 434 -28.98 -0.47 -31.77
C THR A 434 -29.00 0.73 -30.85
N ARG A 435 -29.73 1.79 -31.20
CA ARG A 435 -29.88 2.97 -30.34
C ARG A 435 -30.49 2.57 -29.00
N VAL A 436 -29.87 3.00 -27.90
CA VAL A 436 -30.42 2.78 -26.56
C VAL A 436 -31.82 3.38 -26.44
N LYS A 437 -32.04 4.56 -27.03
CA LYS A 437 -33.36 5.21 -27.08
C LYS A 437 -34.46 4.30 -27.65
N ASP A 438 -34.16 3.59 -28.73
CA ASP A 438 -35.14 2.71 -29.39
C ASP A 438 -35.42 1.46 -28.55
N LEU A 439 -34.44 0.99 -27.75
CA LEU A 439 -34.64 -0.06 -26.75
C LEU A 439 -35.51 0.41 -25.60
N CYS A 440 -35.27 1.60 -25.06
CA CYS A 440 -36.10 2.19 -24.00
C CYS A 440 -37.56 2.35 -24.44
N ASP A 441 -37.78 2.77 -25.70
CA ASP A 441 -39.12 2.98 -26.25
C ASP A 441 -39.96 1.68 -26.33
N LEU A 442 -39.33 0.49 -26.29
CA LEU A 442 -40.04 -0.80 -26.27
C LEU A 442 -40.88 -1.00 -25.01
N VAL A 443 -40.48 -0.40 -23.89
CA VAL A 443 -41.18 -0.45 -22.59
C VAL A 443 -41.81 0.92 -22.25
N GLY A 444 -42.05 1.74 -23.27
CA GLY A 444 -42.70 3.05 -23.13
C GLY A 444 -41.76 4.20 -22.76
N GLY A 445 -40.45 4.04 -22.94
CA GLY A 445 -39.43 5.11 -22.85
C GLY A 445 -39.11 5.58 -21.44
N MET A 446 -38.06 6.39 -21.32
CA MET A 446 -37.65 7.01 -20.04
C MET A 446 -38.58 8.16 -19.65
N GLY A 447 -38.74 8.41 -18.35
CA GLY A 447 -39.28 9.67 -17.85
C GLY A 447 -38.29 10.82 -18.07
N THR A 448 -38.77 12.04 -18.33
CA THR A 448 -37.86 13.19 -18.49
C THR A 448 -37.08 13.44 -17.20
N GLY A 449 -35.75 13.51 -17.30
CA GLY A 449 -34.87 13.77 -16.16
C GLY A 449 -34.60 12.55 -15.28
N THR A 450 -34.94 11.34 -15.73
CA THR A 450 -34.55 10.10 -15.06
C THR A 450 -33.17 9.63 -15.49
N ASP A 451 -32.62 8.74 -14.68
CA ASP A 451 -31.44 7.96 -15.02
C ASP A 451 -31.80 6.77 -15.92
N ILE A 452 -30.80 6.25 -16.60
CA ILE A 452 -30.75 4.90 -17.17
C ILE A 452 -29.57 4.17 -16.55
N LYS A 453 -29.76 2.91 -16.18
CA LYS A 453 -28.70 2.03 -15.71
C LYS A 453 -28.46 0.92 -16.73
N PHE A 454 -27.19 0.69 -17.06
CA PHE A 454 -26.72 -0.45 -17.85
C PHE A 454 -26.04 -1.41 -16.90
N ILE A 455 -26.50 -2.66 -16.88
CA ILE A 455 -26.01 -3.71 -15.99
C ILE A 455 -25.40 -4.82 -16.84
N ALA A 456 -24.13 -5.10 -16.61
CA ALA A 456 -23.36 -6.14 -17.26
C ALA A 456 -23.56 -7.52 -16.58
N SER A 457 -23.05 -8.59 -17.19
CA SER A 457 -23.22 -9.95 -16.67
C SER A 457 -22.41 -10.23 -15.39
N ASP A 458 -21.40 -9.42 -15.14
CA ASP A 458 -20.53 -9.35 -13.95
C ASP A 458 -21.07 -8.37 -12.89
N GLU A 459 -22.35 -7.98 -13.02
CA GLU A 459 -23.02 -7.00 -12.15
C GLU A 459 -22.42 -5.58 -12.20
N TYR A 460 -21.45 -5.30 -13.09
CA TYR A 460 -20.95 -3.95 -13.28
C TYR A 460 -22.04 -3.02 -13.79
N GLU A 461 -22.10 -1.81 -13.23
CA GLU A 461 -23.14 -0.83 -13.54
C GLU A 461 -22.55 0.47 -14.08
N THR A 462 -23.17 1.01 -15.13
CA THR A 462 -22.94 2.38 -15.60
C THR A 462 -24.26 3.12 -15.68
N THR A 463 -24.27 4.38 -15.23
CA THR A 463 -25.47 5.22 -15.17
C THR A 463 -25.29 6.46 -16.04
N LEU A 464 -26.30 6.78 -16.85
CA LEU A 464 -26.36 8.02 -17.65
C LEU A 464 -27.69 8.76 -17.42
N GLY A 465 -27.70 10.04 -17.73
CA GLY A 465 -28.91 10.87 -17.66
C GLY A 465 -29.80 10.78 -18.91
N TYR A 466 -31.07 11.16 -18.74
CA TYR A 466 -32.06 11.22 -19.82
C TYR A 466 -31.54 11.93 -21.10
N SER A 467 -30.81 13.05 -20.95
CA SER A 467 -30.30 13.83 -22.08
C SER A 467 -29.22 13.13 -22.89
N ASN A 468 -28.59 12.08 -22.35
CA ASN A 468 -27.59 11.30 -23.08
C ASN A 468 -28.21 10.19 -23.94
N ILE A 469 -29.49 9.87 -23.70
CA ILE A 469 -30.26 8.89 -24.47
C ILE A 469 -31.27 9.59 -25.40
N TYR A 470 -32.01 10.56 -24.87
CA TYR A 470 -32.94 11.42 -25.59
C TYR A 470 -32.27 12.78 -25.82
N THR A 471 -31.27 12.77 -26.70
CA THR A 471 -30.36 13.89 -26.96
C THR A 471 -31.09 15.13 -27.45
N ASN A 472 -30.63 16.29 -26.95
CA ASN A 472 -30.91 17.56 -27.60
C ASN A 472 -29.87 17.79 -28.72
N PRO A 473 -30.04 18.79 -29.61
CA PRO A 473 -29.11 19.00 -30.72
C PRO A 473 -27.65 19.23 -30.32
N ALA A 474 -27.38 19.85 -29.16
CA ALA A 474 -26.02 20.11 -28.70
C ALA A 474 -25.34 18.82 -28.22
N VAL A 475 -26.06 17.97 -27.48
CA VAL A 475 -25.57 16.63 -27.09
C VAL A 475 -25.39 15.76 -28.32
N GLN A 476 -26.35 15.76 -29.25
CA GLN A 476 -26.27 14.94 -30.46
C GLN A 476 -25.06 15.31 -31.34
N GLU A 477 -24.71 16.59 -31.43
CA GLU A 477 -23.57 17.06 -32.25
C GLU A 477 -22.23 16.49 -31.77
N ARG A 478 -22.06 16.33 -30.45
CA ARG A 478 -20.79 15.95 -29.82
C ARG A 478 -20.73 14.48 -29.38
N GLN A 479 -21.82 13.95 -28.84
CA GLN A 479 -21.90 12.56 -28.38
C GLN A 479 -22.40 11.63 -29.50
N GLY A 480 -23.26 12.14 -30.39
CA GLY A 480 -24.02 11.30 -31.30
C GLY A 480 -25.01 10.38 -30.58
N ASP A 481 -25.38 9.28 -31.24
CA ASP A 481 -26.27 8.29 -30.66
C ASP A 481 -25.53 7.46 -29.60
N ALA A 482 -26.15 7.27 -28.43
CA ALA A 482 -25.78 6.19 -27.52
C ALA A 482 -26.36 4.87 -28.07
N ILE A 483 -25.50 3.88 -28.31
CA ILE A 483 -25.88 2.59 -28.89
C ILE A 483 -25.38 1.43 -28.03
N LEU A 484 -26.11 0.31 -28.06
CA LEU A 484 -25.58 -0.99 -27.68
C LEU A 484 -25.02 -1.68 -28.92
N ALA A 485 -23.69 -1.72 -29.02
CA ALA A 485 -22.97 -2.42 -30.07
C ALA A 485 -22.98 -3.92 -29.78
N TRP A 486 -23.57 -4.70 -30.69
CA TRP A 486 -23.61 -6.17 -30.65
C TRP A 486 -22.70 -6.80 -31.70
N TYR A 487 -21.95 -5.98 -32.43
CA TYR A 487 -20.94 -6.36 -33.40
C TYR A 487 -19.78 -5.36 -33.35
N ALA A 488 -18.56 -5.88 -33.47
CA ALA A 488 -17.36 -5.09 -33.65
C ALA A 488 -16.34 -5.84 -34.52
N ASP A 489 -15.64 -5.11 -35.40
CA ASP A 489 -14.43 -5.55 -36.10
C ASP A 489 -14.52 -6.88 -36.87
N GLY A 490 -15.71 -7.21 -37.38
CA GLY A 490 -15.94 -8.44 -38.15
C GLY A 490 -16.73 -9.51 -37.41
N SER A 491 -16.92 -9.35 -36.09
CA SER A 491 -17.53 -10.36 -35.22
C SER A 491 -18.85 -9.88 -34.65
N TYR A 492 -19.85 -10.77 -34.62
CA TYR A 492 -21.10 -10.60 -33.87
C TYR A 492 -20.93 -11.21 -32.49
N VAL A 493 -21.64 -10.73 -31.47
CA VAL A 493 -21.85 -11.51 -30.23
C VAL A 493 -22.41 -12.90 -30.60
N PRO A 494 -21.91 -14.01 -30.04
CA PRO A 494 -20.94 -14.09 -28.93
C PRO A 494 -19.45 -14.08 -29.35
N ASP A 495 -19.12 -14.10 -30.64
CA ASP A 495 -17.73 -14.06 -31.13
C ASP A 495 -17.07 -12.68 -30.96
N TYR A 496 -17.87 -11.64 -30.71
CA TYR A 496 -17.38 -10.35 -30.23
C TYR A 496 -17.06 -10.47 -28.73
N SER A 497 -15.77 -10.50 -28.41
CA SER A 497 -15.25 -10.83 -27.07
C SER A 497 -15.65 -9.85 -25.96
N ASP A 498 -15.99 -8.59 -26.29
CA ASP A 498 -16.47 -7.61 -25.29
C ASP A 498 -17.99 -7.71 -25.06
N GLY A 499 -18.68 -8.65 -25.72
CA GLY A 499 -20.13 -8.79 -25.61
C GLY A 499 -20.91 -7.59 -26.16
N ILE A 500 -22.13 -7.38 -25.65
CA ILE A 500 -22.92 -6.19 -25.99
C ILE A 500 -22.34 -5.00 -25.23
N ARG A 501 -21.87 -3.96 -25.94
CA ARG A 501 -21.09 -2.86 -25.35
C ARG A 501 -21.73 -1.49 -25.61
N LEU A 502 -21.72 -0.61 -24.61
CA LEU A 502 -22.17 0.78 -24.78
C LEU A 502 -21.16 1.59 -25.61
N PHE A 503 -21.64 2.23 -26.68
CA PHE A 503 -20.84 3.10 -27.56
C PHE A 503 -21.54 4.44 -27.80
N PHE A 504 -20.74 5.45 -28.13
CA PHE A 504 -21.18 6.73 -28.63
C PHE A 504 -20.75 6.89 -30.09
N THR A 505 -21.64 7.39 -30.95
CA THR A 505 -21.38 7.51 -32.39
C THR A 505 -21.45 8.95 -32.90
N PRO A 506 -20.52 9.84 -32.49
CA PRO A 506 -20.49 11.22 -32.97
C PRO A 506 -20.09 11.30 -34.44
N GLU A 507 -20.35 12.46 -35.07
CA GLU A 507 -20.18 12.64 -36.53
C GLU A 507 -18.71 12.62 -36.97
N ASP A 508 -17.78 13.06 -36.13
CA ASP A 508 -16.33 12.97 -36.35
C ASP A 508 -15.72 11.62 -35.91
N HIS A 509 -16.56 10.74 -35.34
CA HIS A 509 -16.24 9.40 -34.86
C HIS A 509 -15.27 9.35 -33.67
N VAL A 510 -15.08 10.45 -32.94
CA VAL A 510 -14.31 10.49 -31.71
C VAL A 510 -15.21 11.00 -30.59
N PHE A 511 -15.29 10.26 -29.49
CA PHE A 511 -15.90 10.75 -28.25
C PHE A 511 -14.77 11.00 -27.25
N GLY A 512 -14.43 12.27 -27.04
CA GLY A 512 -13.34 12.72 -26.19
C GLY A 512 -13.74 13.03 -24.75
N GLN A 513 -12.74 13.31 -23.90
CA GLN A 513 -12.95 13.79 -22.53
C GLN A 513 -13.75 15.09 -22.53
N TRP A 514 -13.47 15.97 -23.48
CA TRP A 514 -14.19 17.24 -23.62
C TRP A 514 -15.64 17.08 -24.09
N ASP A 515 -15.94 16.06 -24.91
CA ASP A 515 -17.34 15.79 -25.27
C ASP A 515 -18.13 15.29 -24.07
N MET A 516 -17.54 14.44 -23.22
CA MET A 516 -18.12 14.07 -21.94
C MET A 516 -18.38 15.31 -21.07
N HIS A 517 -17.39 16.20 -20.94
CA HIS A 517 -17.53 17.45 -20.18
C HIS A 517 -18.72 18.31 -20.64
N GLU A 518 -18.91 18.45 -21.96
CA GLU A 518 -19.92 19.34 -22.52
C GLU A 518 -21.31 18.68 -22.66
N CYS A 519 -21.39 17.35 -22.68
CA CYS A 519 -22.63 16.62 -22.98
C CYS A 519 -23.29 15.94 -21.77
N MET A 520 -22.53 15.73 -20.70
CA MET A 520 -22.98 15.00 -19.52
C MET A 520 -22.92 15.92 -18.31
N ASP A 521 -23.95 15.86 -17.47
CA ASP A 521 -23.87 16.48 -16.16
C ASP A 521 -22.74 15.83 -15.36
N GLU A 522 -22.02 16.62 -14.55
CA GLU A 522 -20.83 16.20 -13.80
C GLU A 522 -21.03 14.93 -12.97
N GLN A 523 -22.25 14.70 -12.47
CA GLN A 523 -22.60 13.50 -11.72
C GLN A 523 -22.48 12.18 -12.53
N TYR A 524 -22.49 12.24 -13.86
CA TYR A 524 -22.33 11.09 -14.74
C TYR A 524 -20.92 10.96 -15.32
N TRP A 525 -20.00 11.87 -15.00
CA TRP A 525 -18.63 11.77 -15.47
C TRP A 525 -17.93 10.58 -14.81
N HIS A 526 -17.12 9.87 -15.59
CA HIS A 526 -16.28 8.80 -15.10
C HIS A 526 -14.83 9.27 -15.00
N TYR A 527 -14.14 8.80 -13.97
CA TYR A 527 -12.76 9.19 -13.66
C TYR A 527 -11.88 7.97 -13.42
N TYR A 528 -10.62 8.13 -13.78
CA TYR A 528 -9.52 7.22 -13.46
C TYR A 528 -8.56 7.95 -12.52
N TYR A 529 -8.25 7.35 -11.37
CA TYR A 529 -7.26 7.91 -10.45
C TYR A 529 -5.87 7.35 -10.76
N GLN A 530 -4.89 8.23 -10.96
CA GLN A 530 -3.49 7.85 -11.06
C GLN A 530 -2.74 8.34 -9.82
N ALA A 531 -2.16 7.42 -9.05
CA ALA A 531 -1.30 7.76 -7.92
C ALA A 531 0.11 8.16 -8.41
N TYR A 532 0.76 9.09 -7.71
CA TYR A 532 2.15 9.47 -7.96
C TYR A 532 3.02 9.20 -6.72
N PRO A 533 4.32 8.92 -6.88
CA PRO A 533 5.22 8.68 -5.75
C PRO A 533 5.51 9.97 -4.95
N SER A 534 5.80 9.81 -3.65
CA SER A 534 6.15 10.94 -2.77
C SER A 534 7.34 11.73 -3.33
N GLY A 535 7.17 13.06 -3.43
CA GLY A 535 8.15 13.98 -4.00
C GLY A 535 7.87 14.40 -5.45
N ASP A 536 6.92 13.75 -6.13
CA ASP A 536 6.39 14.22 -7.40
C ASP A 536 5.52 15.48 -7.20
N PRO A 537 5.58 16.50 -8.09
CA PRO A 537 4.72 17.68 -8.02
C PRO A 537 3.21 17.40 -8.06
N TYR A 538 2.81 16.20 -8.50
CA TYR A 538 1.42 15.74 -8.57
C TYR A 538 1.08 14.70 -7.50
N TYR A 539 1.98 14.44 -6.54
CA TYR A 539 1.67 13.67 -5.33
C TYR A 539 0.49 14.31 -4.57
N PRO A 540 -0.49 13.53 -4.09
CA PRO A 540 -0.54 12.06 -4.08
C PRO A 540 -1.12 11.40 -5.33
N GLY A 541 -1.81 12.15 -6.18
CA GLY A 541 -2.44 11.59 -7.38
C GLY A 541 -3.25 12.62 -8.18
N VAL A 542 -3.75 12.17 -9.32
CA VAL A 542 -4.57 12.98 -10.24
C VAL A 542 -5.80 12.17 -10.68
N MET A 543 -6.97 12.81 -10.62
CA MET A 543 -8.23 12.29 -11.16
C MET A 543 -8.38 12.68 -12.63
N TYR A 544 -8.04 11.76 -13.53
CA TYR A 544 -8.18 11.93 -14.96
C TYR A 544 -9.62 11.60 -15.41
N PRO A 545 -10.31 12.51 -16.13
CA PRO A 545 -11.54 12.18 -16.84
C PRO A 545 -11.31 10.99 -17.78
N SER A 546 -12.26 10.05 -17.81
CA SER A 546 -12.18 8.85 -18.62
C SER A 546 -13.53 8.50 -19.26
N CYS A 547 -13.81 9.12 -20.40
CA CYS A 547 -14.98 8.83 -21.24
C CYS A 547 -15.02 7.36 -21.68
N ALA A 548 -13.86 6.72 -21.86
CA ALA A 548 -13.75 5.29 -22.14
C ALA A 548 -14.31 4.40 -21.02
N GLY A 549 -14.23 4.84 -19.76
CA GLY A 549 -14.80 4.11 -18.64
C GLY A 549 -16.34 4.13 -18.59
N LEU A 550 -17.00 4.99 -19.38
CA LEU A 550 -18.45 4.91 -19.59
C LEU A 550 -18.86 3.75 -20.52
N SER A 551 -17.93 3.14 -21.24
CA SER A 551 -18.21 2.13 -22.27
C SER A 551 -18.25 0.72 -21.69
N ALA A 552 -19.27 0.47 -20.86
CA ALA A 552 -19.53 -0.82 -20.23
C ALA A 552 -19.70 -1.95 -21.26
N LYS A 553 -19.06 -3.10 -20.98
CA LYS A 553 -19.08 -4.33 -21.77
C LYS A 553 -20.13 -5.30 -21.23
N PHE A 554 -20.39 -6.39 -21.95
CA PHE A 554 -21.26 -7.49 -21.51
C PHE A 554 -22.65 -7.08 -20.98
N ILE A 555 -23.22 -5.99 -21.50
CA ILE A 555 -24.50 -5.44 -21.03
C ILE A 555 -25.61 -6.46 -21.27
N THR A 556 -26.28 -6.85 -20.18
CA THR A 556 -27.38 -7.82 -20.19
C THR A 556 -28.72 -7.18 -19.87
N THR A 557 -28.70 -6.11 -19.08
CA THR A 557 -29.92 -5.46 -18.59
C THR A 557 -29.83 -3.95 -18.72
N ILE A 558 -30.95 -3.35 -19.12
CA ILE A 558 -31.20 -1.90 -19.08
C ILE A 558 -32.33 -1.68 -18.09
N GLU A 559 -32.11 -0.80 -17.12
CA GLU A 559 -33.15 -0.32 -16.22
C GLU A 559 -33.44 1.16 -16.46
N ILE A 560 -34.72 1.49 -16.65
CA ILE A 560 -35.21 2.86 -16.81
C ILE A 560 -36.35 3.15 -15.84
N TYR A 561 -36.62 4.43 -15.61
CA TYR A 561 -37.56 4.88 -14.58
C TYR A 561 -38.63 5.79 -15.18
N SER A 562 -39.82 5.78 -14.58
CA SER A 562 -40.94 6.62 -15.03
C SER A 562 -40.87 8.07 -14.55
N GLU A 563 -40.24 8.33 -13.41
CA GLU A 563 -40.09 9.66 -12.80
C GLU A 563 -38.68 9.81 -12.20
N PRO A 564 -38.15 11.04 -12.10
CA PRO A 564 -36.83 11.28 -11.54
C PRO A 564 -36.73 10.80 -10.09
N THR A 565 -35.63 10.13 -9.77
CA THR A 565 -35.27 9.81 -8.38
C THR A 565 -34.95 11.11 -7.64
N ALA A 566 -35.38 11.20 -6.38
CA ALA A 566 -35.01 12.31 -5.51
C ALA A 566 -33.48 12.33 -5.32
N ASP A 567 -32.87 13.47 -5.62
CA ASP A 567 -31.41 13.61 -5.60
C ASP A 567 -30.89 14.12 -4.25
N TRP A 568 -29.60 13.87 -3.97
CA TRP A 568 -28.92 14.30 -2.77
C TRP A 568 -27.42 14.47 -2.97
N THR A 569 -26.80 15.26 -2.09
CA THR A 569 -25.35 15.49 -2.07
C THR A 569 -24.86 15.32 -0.64
N LEU A 570 -23.80 14.52 -0.46
CA LEU A 570 -23.09 14.36 0.81
C LEU A 570 -21.90 15.32 0.85
N GLN A 571 -21.81 16.15 1.88
CA GLN A 571 -20.67 17.04 2.09
C GLN A 571 -19.62 16.36 2.97
N LEU A 572 -18.38 16.28 2.49
CA LEU A 572 -17.23 15.76 3.22
C LEU A 572 -16.25 16.92 3.47
N ASP A 573 -15.85 17.14 4.72
CA ASP A 573 -14.94 18.25 5.07
C ASP A 573 -13.88 17.81 6.08
N GLY A 574 -12.65 17.63 5.61
CA GLY A 574 -11.47 17.37 6.43
C GLY A 574 -10.48 18.54 6.47
N THR A 575 -10.90 19.75 6.04
CA THR A 575 -10.00 20.91 5.95
C THR A 575 -9.40 21.33 7.29
N ALA A 576 -10.06 21.01 8.41
CA ALA A 576 -9.53 21.27 9.74
C ALA A 576 -8.31 20.38 10.10
N LEU A 577 -8.13 19.26 9.41
CA LEU A 577 -6.95 18.38 9.51
C LEU A 577 -5.87 18.70 8.46
N GLY A 578 -6.13 19.66 7.57
CA GLY A 578 -5.28 19.94 6.42
C GLY A 578 -5.64 19.13 5.16
N GLY A 579 -6.74 18.38 5.20
CA GLY A 579 -7.28 17.66 4.05
C GLY A 579 -8.23 18.49 3.20
N LEU A 580 -9.18 17.83 2.54
CA LEU A 580 -10.00 18.40 1.46
C LEU A 580 -11.44 18.73 1.90
N ASN A 581 -12.15 19.45 1.03
CA ASN A 581 -13.59 19.68 1.13
C ASN A 581 -14.24 19.28 -0.20
N GLN A 582 -15.12 18.29 -0.15
CA GLN A 582 -15.68 17.64 -1.34
C GLN A 582 -17.19 17.46 -1.22
N ALA A 583 -17.88 17.67 -2.35
CA ALA A 583 -19.30 17.41 -2.49
C ALA A 583 -19.50 16.14 -3.32
N ILE A 584 -20.01 15.08 -2.69
CA ILE A 584 -20.24 13.78 -3.32
C ILE A 584 -21.70 13.72 -3.78
N SER A 585 -21.92 13.64 -5.09
CA SER A 585 -23.27 13.45 -5.65
C SER A 585 -23.78 12.03 -5.40
N ARG A 586 -25.09 11.84 -5.39
CA ARG A 586 -25.70 10.50 -5.30
C ARG A 586 -25.14 9.55 -6.35
N VAL A 587 -25.10 9.99 -7.62
CA VAL A 587 -24.67 9.14 -8.73
C VAL A 587 -23.20 8.78 -8.58
N TYR A 588 -22.33 9.71 -8.20
CA TYR A 588 -20.92 9.41 -7.97
C TYR A 588 -20.74 8.43 -6.80
N PHE A 589 -21.50 8.58 -5.71
CA PHE A 589 -21.50 7.62 -4.60
C PHE A 589 -21.95 6.22 -5.05
N GLU A 590 -23.02 6.12 -5.84
CA GLU A 590 -23.54 4.85 -6.37
C GLU A 590 -22.56 4.20 -7.36
N GLN A 591 -21.92 4.99 -8.24
CA GLN A 591 -20.86 4.52 -9.13
C GLN A 591 -19.63 4.05 -8.36
N ALA A 592 -19.26 4.73 -7.27
CA ALA A 592 -18.16 4.31 -6.42
C ALA A 592 -18.44 2.95 -5.76
N LEU A 593 -19.67 2.68 -5.34
CA LEU A 593 -20.09 1.36 -4.82
C LEU A 593 -20.03 0.25 -5.89
N ALA A 594 -20.26 0.59 -7.16
CA ALA A 594 -20.15 -0.32 -8.29
C ALA A 594 -18.71 -0.38 -8.87
N CYS A 595 -17.78 0.41 -8.34
CA CYS A 595 -16.41 0.50 -8.86
C CYS A 595 -15.63 -0.78 -8.50
N GLN A 596 -15.35 -1.57 -9.54
CA GLN A 596 -14.65 -2.85 -9.49
C GLN A 596 -13.13 -2.70 -9.72
N PHE A 597 -12.51 -1.58 -9.37
CA PHE A 597 -11.06 -1.38 -9.55
C PHE A 597 -10.30 -1.46 -8.21
N GLY A 598 -10.41 -2.61 -7.53
CA GLY A 598 -9.47 -3.04 -6.47
C GLY A 598 -9.71 -2.57 -5.01
N ALA A 599 -10.73 -1.79 -4.70
CA ALA A 599 -10.94 -1.27 -3.33
C ALA A 599 -12.19 -1.77 -2.58
N GLU A 600 -13.12 -2.49 -3.22
CA GLU A 600 -14.37 -3.00 -2.60
C GLU A 600 -15.07 -1.94 -1.70
N HIS A 601 -15.55 -0.85 -2.29
CA HIS A 601 -16.15 0.27 -1.56
C HIS A 601 -17.50 -0.04 -0.90
N ALA A 602 -18.08 -1.22 -1.14
CA ALA A 602 -19.39 -1.62 -0.64
C ALA A 602 -19.31 -2.50 0.62
N SER A 603 -20.24 -2.32 1.54
CA SER A 603 -20.43 -3.17 2.72
C SER A 603 -21.91 -3.30 3.06
N GLU A 604 -22.28 -4.44 3.62
CA GLU A 604 -23.65 -4.75 4.04
C GLU A 604 -23.76 -5.11 5.53
N TYR A 605 -24.90 -4.75 6.11
CA TYR A 605 -25.26 -5.10 7.49
C TYR A 605 -26.73 -5.51 7.59
N THR A 606 -27.00 -6.71 8.10
CA THR A 606 -28.36 -7.16 8.41
C THR A 606 -28.71 -6.88 9.87
N ASP A 607 -29.75 -6.07 10.10
CA ASP A 607 -30.17 -5.71 11.45
C ASP A 607 -31.04 -6.79 12.12
N THR A 608 -31.32 -6.61 13.41
CA THR A 608 -32.14 -7.54 14.21
C THR A 608 -33.59 -7.68 13.73
N SER A 609 -34.06 -6.79 12.84
CA SER A 609 -35.37 -6.87 12.18
C SER A 609 -35.30 -7.57 10.83
N ASN A 610 -34.16 -8.21 10.50
CA ASN A 610 -33.91 -8.91 9.25
C ASN A 610 -34.02 -7.97 8.02
N ARG A 611 -33.60 -6.72 8.20
CA ARG A 611 -33.42 -5.76 7.10
C ARG A 611 -31.94 -5.65 6.78
N THR A 612 -31.60 -5.81 5.52
CA THR A 612 -30.22 -5.64 5.02
C THR A 612 -30.03 -4.18 4.64
N TRP A 613 -28.97 -3.56 5.12
CA TRP A 613 -28.58 -2.21 4.76
C TRP A 613 -27.25 -2.27 4.02
N GLY A 614 -27.15 -1.64 2.85
CA GLY A 614 -25.94 -1.60 2.04
C GLY A 614 -25.48 -0.16 1.78
N GLY A 615 -24.17 0.04 1.66
CA GLY A 615 -23.56 1.31 1.29
C GLY A 615 -22.06 1.32 1.55
N MET A 616 -21.50 2.50 1.80
CA MET A 616 -20.05 2.70 1.89
C MET A 616 -19.58 2.66 3.36
N PRO A 617 -18.50 1.94 3.70
CA PRO A 617 -17.85 2.07 4.99
C PRO A 617 -17.46 3.53 5.31
N LEU A 618 -17.68 3.96 6.55
CA LEU A 618 -17.42 5.34 6.99
C LEU A 618 -15.96 5.76 6.79
N TRP A 619 -15.02 4.83 6.97
CA TRP A 619 -13.59 5.13 6.85
C TRP A 619 -13.16 5.47 5.42
N PHE A 620 -13.80 4.93 4.38
CA PHE A 620 -13.55 5.34 3.00
C PHE A 620 -13.91 6.81 2.78
N LEU A 621 -15.07 7.23 3.30
CA LEU A 621 -15.52 8.62 3.21
C LEU A 621 -14.62 9.58 4.00
N CYS A 622 -14.04 9.12 5.11
CA CYS A 622 -13.04 9.89 5.84
C CYS A 622 -11.74 10.02 5.03
N GLY A 623 -11.21 8.91 4.48
CA GLY A 623 -9.99 8.91 3.66
C GLY A 623 -10.09 9.82 2.44
N PHE A 624 -11.28 9.91 1.85
CA PHE A 624 -11.52 10.81 0.71
C PHE A 624 -11.19 12.29 0.99
N VAL A 625 -11.14 12.71 2.26
CA VAL A 625 -10.92 14.10 2.65
C VAL A 625 -9.96 14.31 3.83
N ASP A 626 -9.36 13.26 4.42
CA ASP A 626 -8.51 13.42 5.61
C ASP A 626 -7.11 13.97 5.30
N ASP A 627 -6.66 13.80 4.05
CA ASP A 627 -5.54 14.54 3.47
C ASP A 627 -5.77 14.87 1.98
N ALA A 628 -4.70 15.00 1.18
CA ALA A 628 -4.79 15.32 -0.24
C ALA A 628 -5.04 14.08 -1.14
N ASP A 629 -4.89 12.88 -0.60
CA ASP A 629 -5.00 11.61 -1.31
C ASP A 629 -6.43 11.11 -1.26
N MET A 630 -7.18 11.38 -2.33
CA MET A 630 -8.62 11.11 -2.34
C MET A 630 -8.95 9.64 -2.59
N HIS A 631 -8.08 8.88 -3.27
CA HIS A 631 -8.49 7.62 -3.90
C HIS A 631 -7.35 6.60 -4.14
N SER A 632 -6.11 6.83 -3.68
CA SER A 632 -5.08 5.77 -3.72
C SER A 632 -5.39 4.65 -2.72
N SER A 633 -4.61 3.56 -2.76
CA SER A 633 -4.68 2.51 -1.72
C SER A 633 -4.31 3.00 -0.31
N ASN A 634 -3.65 4.16 -0.22
CA ASN A 634 -3.29 4.87 1.01
C ASN A 634 -4.17 6.10 1.28
N ALA A 635 -5.25 6.30 0.51
CA ALA A 635 -6.14 7.45 0.67
C ALA A 635 -6.68 7.61 2.09
N TYR A 636 -6.86 6.51 2.82
CA TYR A 636 -7.14 6.61 4.24
C TYR A 636 -5.84 6.81 5.04
N ASN A 637 -5.69 7.98 5.66
CA ASN A 637 -4.51 8.30 6.44
C ASN A 637 -4.51 7.54 7.79
N ASP A 638 -4.04 6.29 7.76
CA ASP A 638 -3.99 5.40 8.92
C ASP A 638 -3.20 6.00 10.09
N ALA A 639 -2.13 6.76 9.81
CA ALA A 639 -1.33 7.42 10.85
C ALA A 639 -2.10 8.55 11.55
N LEU A 640 -2.81 9.39 10.79
CA LEU A 640 -3.65 10.46 11.31
C LEU A 640 -4.86 9.89 12.08
N ALA A 641 -5.49 8.84 11.55
CA ALA A 641 -6.59 8.16 12.22
C ALA A 641 -6.15 7.47 13.53
N THR A 642 -4.98 6.83 13.53
CA THR A 642 -4.40 6.24 14.75
C THR A 642 -4.01 7.31 15.77
N ALA A 643 -3.51 8.47 15.32
CA ALA A 643 -3.23 9.61 16.20
C ALA A 643 -4.51 10.16 16.85
N GLY A 644 -5.64 10.08 16.15
CA GLY A 644 -6.97 10.41 16.65
C GLY A 644 -7.45 11.79 16.18
N TYR A 645 -8.67 11.83 15.67
CA TYR A 645 -9.45 13.01 15.32
C TYR A 645 -10.94 12.72 15.52
N ASN A 646 -11.76 13.77 15.55
CA ASN A 646 -13.21 13.65 15.64
C ASN A 646 -13.81 13.47 14.24
N ILE A 647 -14.65 12.46 14.07
CA ILE A 647 -15.50 12.26 12.88
C ILE A 647 -16.93 12.62 13.27
N THR A 648 -17.41 13.79 12.86
CA THR A 648 -18.77 14.24 13.15
C THR A 648 -19.67 13.94 11.95
N VAL A 649 -20.62 13.01 12.13
CA VAL A 649 -21.65 12.68 11.13
C VAL A 649 -22.91 13.47 11.46
N THR A 650 -23.35 14.33 10.54
CA THR A 650 -24.43 15.30 10.75
C THR A 650 -25.59 15.04 9.79
N ALA A 651 -26.79 14.97 10.36
CA ALA A 651 -28.05 14.87 9.64
C ALA A 651 -28.56 16.24 9.17
N SER A 652 -29.39 16.22 8.13
CA SER A 652 -30.12 17.41 7.65
C SER A 652 -31.09 18.02 8.67
N ASP A 653 -31.44 17.31 9.74
CA ASP A 653 -32.25 17.81 10.86
C ASP A 653 -31.41 18.27 12.06
N GLU A 654 -30.11 18.50 11.84
CA GLU A 654 -29.11 18.96 12.83
C GLU A 654 -28.75 17.93 13.91
N TYR A 655 -29.32 16.72 13.88
CA TYR A 655 -28.83 15.64 14.73
C TYR A 655 -27.41 15.24 14.30
N GLN A 656 -26.50 15.11 15.27
CA GLN A 656 -25.12 14.72 15.00
C GLN A 656 -24.64 13.65 15.99
N TYR A 657 -23.71 12.83 15.54
CA TYR A 657 -22.93 11.94 16.40
C TYR A 657 -21.45 12.02 16.01
N THR A 658 -20.59 12.14 17.02
CA THR A 658 -19.14 12.25 16.83
C THR A 658 -18.46 10.96 17.26
N PHE A 659 -17.64 10.39 16.38
CA PHE A 659 -16.79 9.23 16.63
C PHE A 659 -15.34 9.69 16.83
N ASN A 660 -14.55 8.91 17.56
CA ASN A 660 -13.10 9.01 17.50
C ASN A 660 -12.62 8.17 16.31
N SER A 661 -11.73 8.72 15.47
CA SER A 661 -11.20 7.99 14.32
C SER A 661 -10.47 6.69 14.68
N GLN A 662 -9.93 6.57 15.91
CA GLN A 662 -9.32 5.35 16.43
C GLN A 662 -10.30 4.17 16.52
N ASP A 663 -11.60 4.42 16.64
CA ASP A 663 -12.63 3.37 16.69
C ASP A 663 -13.04 2.88 15.29
N THR A 664 -12.72 3.67 14.26
CA THR A 664 -13.19 3.46 12.87
C THR A 664 -12.08 3.08 11.90
N VAL A 665 -10.82 2.96 12.34
CA VAL A 665 -9.65 2.64 11.50
C VAL A 665 -9.92 1.38 10.66
N ARG A 666 -10.00 1.56 9.33
CA ARG A 666 -10.30 0.51 8.34
C ARG A 666 -11.43 -0.45 8.77
N ASN A 667 -12.46 0.10 9.41
CA ASN A 667 -13.51 -0.70 10.03
C ASN A 667 -14.82 -0.66 9.25
N SER A 668 -15.12 -1.75 8.52
CA SER A 668 -16.35 -1.89 7.73
C SER A 668 -17.62 -2.14 8.55
N ASN A 669 -17.55 -2.08 9.88
CA ASN A 669 -18.71 -2.19 10.78
C ASN A 669 -19.43 -0.85 11.05
N TYR A 670 -18.97 0.24 10.42
CA TYR A 670 -19.65 1.53 10.36
C TYR A 670 -19.95 1.83 8.89
N ILE A 671 -21.22 1.83 8.51
CA ILE A 671 -21.66 1.89 7.11
C ILE A 671 -22.59 3.09 6.95
N VAL A 672 -22.26 3.97 6.01
CA VAL A 672 -23.15 5.01 5.51
C VAL A 672 -23.99 4.39 4.39
N ALA A 673 -25.18 3.89 4.76
CA ALA A 673 -26.05 3.13 3.88
C ALA A 673 -26.94 4.03 3.02
N ASN A 674 -26.99 3.72 1.71
CA ASN A 674 -27.93 4.30 0.73
C ASN A 674 -28.98 3.28 0.25
N THR A 675 -28.82 1.99 0.58
CA THR A 675 -29.79 0.93 0.23
C THR A 675 -30.39 0.23 1.44
N LEU A 676 -31.61 -0.28 1.25
CA LEU A 676 -32.39 -1.08 2.17
C LEU A 676 -32.97 -2.28 1.42
N ASN A 677 -32.56 -3.48 1.82
CA ASN A 677 -32.86 -4.77 1.21
C ASN A 677 -32.53 -4.79 -0.29
N GLY A 678 -31.32 -4.34 -0.64
CA GLY A 678 -30.82 -4.30 -2.02
C GLY A 678 -31.42 -3.21 -2.90
N ASN A 679 -32.35 -2.39 -2.38
CA ASN A 679 -33.00 -1.31 -3.14
C ASN A 679 -32.62 0.05 -2.56
N PRO A 680 -32.60 1.15 -3.34
CA PRO A 680 -32.43 2.49 -2.79
C PRO A 680 -33.40 2.76 -1.64
N ILE A 681 -32.94 3.46 -0.60
CA ILE A 681 -33.83 3.90 0.48
C ILE A 681 -34.93 4.79 -0.14
N PRO A 682 -36.23 4.51 0.06
CA PRO A 682 -37.28 5.37 -0.50
C PRO A 682 -37.25 6.77 0.13
N ASP A 683 -37.53 7.82 -0.65
CA ASP A 683 -37.59 9.22 -0.19
C ASP A 683 -38.67 9.48 0.89
N THR A 684 -39.65 8.58 0.98
CA THR A 684 -40.66 8.53 2.03
C THR A 684 -40.18 7.89 3.33
N ASP A 685 -39.05 7.18 3.34
CA ASP A 685 -38.48 6.59 4.56
C ASP A 685 -37.81 7.67 5.43
N SER A 686 -37.96 7.54 6.74
CA SER A 686 -37.31 8.44 7.71
C SER A 686 -35.78 8.47 7.64
N SER A 687 -35.17 7.49 6.98
CA SER A 687 -33.73 7.28 6.87
C SER A 687 -33.13 7.89 5.60
N TRP A 688 -33.95 8.33 4.64
CA TRP A 688 -33.49 8.92 3.39
C TRP A 688 -32.79 10.28 3.59
N PRO A 689 -31.71 10.60 2.87
CA PRO A 689 -31.11 9.80 1.79
C PRO A 689 -30.11 8.75 2.28
N LEU A 690 -29.43 9.03 3.39
CA LEU A 690 -28.33 8.23 3.91
C LEU A 690 -28.51 7.93 5.40
N ARG A 691 -28.08 6.75 5.83
CA ARG A 691 -28.20 6.29 7.21
C ARG A 691 -26.94 5.62 7.73
N LEU A 692 -26.49 6.00 8.93
CA LEU A 692 -25.42 5.30 9.61
C LEU A 692 -25.95 4.03 10.28
N VAL A 693 -25.36 2.90 9.91
CA VAL A 693 -25.69 1.55 10.38
C VAL A 693 -24.41 0.72 10.51
N GLY A 694 -24.54 -0.53 10.94
CA GLY A 694 -23.43 -1.47 11.02
C GLY A 694 -23.36 -2.18 12.38
N GLN A 695 -22.51 -3.19 12.47
CA GLN A 695 -22.39 -4.04 13.68
C GLN A 695 -22.01 -3.23 14.93
N ASN A 696 -21.26 -2.13 14.75
CA ASN A 696 -20.79 -1.27 15.84
C ASN A 696 -21.65 -0.01 16.03
N VAL A 697 -22.77 0.12 15.31
CA VAL A 697 -23.65 1.30 15.36
C VAL A 697 -24.92 0.95 16.12
N SER A 698 -25.11 1.54 17.30
CA SER A 698 -26.32 1.32 18.11
C SER A 698 -26.76 2.57 18.88
N GLY A 699 -28.04 2.60 19.27
CA GLY A 699 -28.58 3.69 20.09
C GLY A 699 -28.41 5.07 19.46
N ALA A 700 -27.74 5.97 20.18
CA ALA A 700 -27.49 7.35 19.74
C ALA A 700 -26.54 7.44 18.52
N MET A 701 -25.77 6.40 18.21
CA MET A 701 -24.89 6.40 17.02
C MET A 701 -25.66 6.39 15.70
N VAL A 702 -26.95 6.03 15.71
CA VAL A 702 -27.76 5.96 14.49
C VAL A 702 -28.10 7.37 14.02
N VAL A 703 -27.38 7.84 13.00
CA VAL A 703 -27.68 9.09 12.28
C VAL A 703 -28.51 8.75 11.05
N LYS A 704 -29.65 9.42 10.88
CA LYS A 704 -30.53 9.29 9.71
C LYS A 704 -30.48 10.58 8.92
N LYS A 705 -30.73 10.51 7.61
CA LYS A 705 -30.74 11.68 6.73
C LYS A 705 -29.40 12.42 6.73
N ILE A 706 -28.31 11.65 6.73
CA ILE A 706 -26.95 12.20 6.75
C ILE A 706 -26.79 13.19 5.60
N ALA A 707 -26.28 14.37 5.92
CA ALA A 707 -26.03 15.46 4.98
C ALA A 707 -24.54 15.83 4.92
N SER A 708 -23.80 15.66 6.02
CA SER A 708 -22.37 15.92 6.03
C SER A 708 -21.59 15.01 6.98
N ILE A 709 -20.30 14.86 6.69
CA ILE A 709 -19.29 14.25 7.56
C ILE A 709 -18.13 15.24 7.65
N THR A 710 -17.76 15.61 8.87
CA THR A 710 -16.70 16.59 9.14
C THR A 710 -15.62 15.96 9.99
N LEU A 711 -14.36 16.11 9.58
CA LEU A 711 -13.19 15.64 10.31
C LEU A 711 -12.52 16.83 10.99
N GLU A 712 -12.45 16.78 12.31
CA GLU A 712 -11.93 17.88 13.12
C GLU A 712 -10.82 17.35 14.02
N PRO A 713 -9.72 18.10 14.23
CA PRO A 713 -8.81 17.77 15.30
C PRO A 713 -9.60 17.55 16.59
N ILE A 714 -9.24 16.53 17.36
CA ILE A 714 -9.65 16.53 18.77
C ILE A 714 -9.01 17.80 19.33
N GLU A 715 -9.80 18.82 19.65
CA GLU A 715 -9.29 20.09 20.17
C GLU A 715 -8.51 19.82 21.47
N SER A 716 -7.21 19.58 21.36
CA SER A 716 -6.27 19.84 22.44
C SER A 716 -5.79 21.28 22.25
N GLN A 717 -6.55 22.26 22.74
CA GLN A 717 -5.86 23.45 23.24
C GLN A 717 -4.81 22.91 24.22
N PRO A 718 -3.49 23.13 24.02
CA PRO A 718 -2.56 22.88 25.12
C PRO A 718 -3.09 23.74 26.27
N PRO A 719 -3.50 23.14 27.41
CA PRO A 719 -4.00 23.96 28.49
C PRO A 719 -2.88 24.94 28.85
N ALA A 720 -3.24 26.17 29.24
CA ALA A 720 -2.25 27.14 29.68
C ALA A 720 -1.29 26.50 30.70
N GLU A 721 -0.05 26.99 30.80
CA GLU A 721 0.92 26.46 31.76
C GLU A 721 0.29 26.39 33.17
N ASN A 722 0.35 25.23 33.80
CA ASN A 722 -0.27 24.91 35.10
C ASN A 722 -1.81 24.83 35.13
N ALA A 723 -2.49 24.86 33.99
CA ALA A 723 -3.95 24.81 33.96
C ALA A 723 -4.49 23.44 34.37
N VAL A 724 -5.56 23.48 35.17
CA VAL A 724 -6.31 22.30 35.62
C VAL A 724 -7.51 22.07 34.72
N TYR A 725 -7.66 20.85 34.19
CA TYR A 725 -8.67 20.51 33.18
C TYR A 725 -9.25 19.11 33.39
N LEU A 726 -10.37 18.82 32.70
CA LEU A 726 -11.04 17.52 32.70
C LEU A 726 -10.64 16.68 31.48
N SER A 727 -10.50 15.37 31.66
CA SER A 727 -10.26 14.41 30.59
C SER A 727 -11.17 13.17 30.78
N PRO A 728 -12.14 12.92 29.88
CA PRO A 728 -12.54 13.77 28.75
C PRO A 728 -13.15 15.11 29.22
N GLU A 729 -13.20 16.14 28.36
CA GLU A 729 -13.79 17.45 28.71
C GLU A 729 -15.32 17.39 28.83
N SER A 730 -15.96 16.49 28.07
CA SER A 730 -17.40 16.23 28.15
C SER A 730 -17.70 14.77 27.81
N SER A 731 -18.87 14.26 28.21
CA SER A 731 -19.35 12.95 27.77
C SER A 731 -20.87 12.90 27.76
N ALA A 732 -21.43 12.12 26.84
CA ALA A 732 -22.85 11.75 26.86
C ALA A 732 -23.03 10.48 27.69
N ILE A 733 -23.75 10.57 28.81
CA ILE A 733 -23.94 9.47 29.76
C ILE A 733 -25.41 9.04 29.74
N ALA A 734 -25.67 7.73 29.60
CA ALA A 734 -27.04 7.21 29.64
C ALA A 734 -27.63 7.34 31.06
N ASP A 735 -28.92 7.64 31.14
CA ASP A 735 -29.64 7.79 32.42
C ASP A 735 -29.45 6.54 33.31
N GLY A 736 -29.06 6.76 34.56
CA GLY A 736 -28.75 5.71 35.54
C GLY A 736 -27.37 5.06 35.40
N THR A 737 -26.54 5.47 34.45
CA THR A 737 -25.15 4.99 34.29
C THR A 737 -24.13 6.03 34.77
N THR A 738 -22.86 5.61 34.84
CA THR A 738 -21.75 6.43 35.33
C THR A 738 -20.68 6.61 34.27
N ALA A 739 -19.98 7.74 34.30
CA ALA A 739 -18.72 7.93 33.59
C ALA A 739 -17.64 8.50 34.52
N ASP A 740 -16.39 8.22 34.19
CA ASP A 740 -15.23 8.73 34.90
C ASP A 740 -14.65 9.94 34.18
N TYR A 741 -14.28 10.96 34.96
CA TYR A 741 -13.59 12.16 34.50
C TYR A 741 -12.31 12.33 35.28
N GLU A 742 -11.18 12.37 34.59
CA GLU A 742 -9.89 12.69 35.19
C GLU A 742 -9.72 14.19 35.33
N ILE A 743 -9.29 14.65 36.50
CA ILE A 743 -8.86 16.02 36.77
C ILE A 743 -7.35 16.04 36.69
N ARG A 744 -6.79 16.76 35.72
CA ARG A 744 -5.36 16.79 35.43
C ARG A 744 -4.82 18.22 35.45
N VAL A 745 -3.51 18.37 35.65
CA VAL A 745 -2.78 19.64 35.48
C VAL A 745 -1.78 19.54 34.33
N SER A 746 -1.77 20.54 33.45
CA SER A 746 -1.07 20.49 32.16
C SER A 746 0.46 20.43 32.26
N SER A 747 1.05 21.20 33.15
CA SER A 747 2.49 21.29 33.37
C SER A 747 2.80 21.69 34.80
N LEU A 748 3.93 21.22 35.33
CA LEU A 748 4.44 21.51 36.67
C LEU A 748 5.97 21.70 36.59
N PRO A 749 6.45 22.86 36.08
CA PRO A 749 7.88 23.10 35.86
C PRO A 749 8.70 23.02 37.16
N ASP A 750 8.09 23.34 38.30
CA ASP A 750 8.72 23.34 39.63
C ASP A 750 8.26 22.17 40.54
N GLY A 751 7.56 21.18 39.98
CA GLY A 751 6.99 20.04 40.72
C GLY A 751 5.73 20.42 41.51
N LEU A 752 5.20 19.51 42.32
CA LEU A 752 3.96 19.72 43.08
C LEU A 752 4.08 19.16 44.50
N ALA A 753 4.04 20.03 45.50
CA ALA A 753 3.99 19.64 46.91
C ALA A 753 2.58 19.26 47.37
N GLY A 754 1.56 19.95 46.87
CA GLY A 754 0.17 19.68 47.22
C GLY A 754 -0.83 20.59 46.52
N TYR A 755 -2.10 20.22 46.61
CA TYR A 755 -3.21 20.96 45.99
C TYR A 755 -4.50 20.85 46.81
N ASP A 756 -5.37 21.83 46.62
CA ASP A 756 -6.80 21.72 46.87
C ASP A 756 -7.60 22.40 45.76
N LEU A 757 -8.74 21.80 45.37
CA LEU A 757 -9.63 22.36 44.36
C LEU A 757 -11.08 21.95 44.62
N ARG A 758 -12.02 22.80 44.20
CA ARG A 758 -13.46 22.54 44.26
C ARG A 758 -13.97 22.01 42.92
N VAL A 759 -14.75 20.94 42.98
CA VAL A 759 -15.51 20.38 41.85
C VAL A 759 -16.99 20.58 42.13
N THR A 760 -17.74 21.16 41.19
CA THR A 760 -19.18 21.43 41.35
C THR A 760 -19.96 21.10 40.10
N LEU A 761 -21.09 20.41 40.23
CA LEU A 761 -22.06 20.25 39.16
C LEU A 761 -22.95 21.49 39.07
N ASP A 762 -23.02 22.13 37.91
CA ASP A 762 -23.83 23.31 37.68
C ASP A 762 -25.35 23.01 37.80
N ASN A 763 -25.76 21.81 37.36
CA ASN A 763 -27.14 21.36 37.46
C ASN A 763 -27.25 19.98 38.15
N PRO A 764 -27.36 19.97 39.49
CA PRO A 764 -27.43 18.73 40.28
C PRO A 764 -28.74 17.94 40.11
N SER A 765 -29.73 18.47 39.38
CA SER A 765 -30.92 17.68 39.04
C SER A 765 -30.69 16.69 37.89
N ILE A 766 -29.60 16.84 37.15
CA ILE A 766 -29.25 16.05 35.96
C ILE A 766 -28.16 15.01 36.27
N ALA A 767 -27.26 15.29 37.21
CA ALA A 767 -26.13 14.42 37.54
C ALA A 767 -25.73 14.55 39.02
N GLU A 768 -25.02 13.54 39.53
CA GLU A 768 -24.49 13.46 40.91
C GLU A 768 -23.06 12.90 40.87
N ILE A 769 -22.12 13.48 41.64
CA ILE A 769 -20.78 12.89 41.80
C ILE A 769 -20.89 11.73 42.78
N VAL A 770 -20.60 10.51 42.34
CA VAL A 770 -20.81 9.29 43.14
C VAL A 770 -19.52 8.59 43.57
N GLY A 771 -18.37 9.02 43.05
CA GLY A 771 -17.07 8.45 43.39
C GLY A 771 -15.91 9.42 43.19
N VAL A 772 -14.84 9.21 43.96
CA VAL A 772 -13.56 9.91 43.83
C VAL A 772 -12.46 8.87 44.03
N GLN A 773 -11.47 8.86 43.14
CA GLN A 773 -10.27 8.04 43.25
C GLN A 773 -9.02 8.90 43.08
N TYR A 774 -8.09 8.80 44.03
CA TYR A 774 -6.80 9.48 43.94
C TYR A 774 -5.73 8.56 43.33
N PRO A 775 -4.78 9.11 42.56
CA PRO A 775 -3.63 8.35 42.07
C PRO A 775 -2.69 7.97 43.21
N ALA A 776 -1.87 6.93 43.00
CA ALA A 776 -1.05 6.31 44.03
C ALA A 776 -0.03 7.27 44.68
N TRP A 777 0.37 8.34 43.99
CA TRP A 777 1.30 9.33 44.52
C TRP A 777 0.68 10.22 45.61
N VAL A 778 -0.64 10.42 45.61
CA VAL A 778 -1.36 11.24 46.60
C VAL A 778 -1.61 10.44 47.88
N MET A 779 -0.56 10.19 48.65
CA MET A 779 -0.63 9.36 49.86
C MET A 779 -1.43 10.00 51.01
N LEU A 780 -1.45 11.33 51.08
CA LEU A 780 -2.32 12.08 51.99
C LEU A 780 -3.35 12.84 51.14
N ASN A 781 -4.60 12.39 51.20
CA ASN A 781 -5.71 12.99 50.48
C ASN A 781 -6.89 13.25 51.43
N ASN A 782 -7.79 14.13 50.99
CA ASN A 782 -9.03 14.42 51.68
C ASN A 782 -10.10 14.84 50.67
N THR A 783 -11.28 14.22 50.74
CA THR A 783 -12.48 14.62 49.99
C THR A 783 -13.52 15.14 50.97
N ASN A 784 -14.08 16.33 50.73
CA ASN A 784 -15.06 16.92 51.65
C ASN A 784 -16.16 17.73 50.93
N PRO A 785 -17.45 17.37 51.10
CA PRO A 785 -17.94 16.12 51.71
C PRO A 785 -17.55 14.88 50.89
N GLU A 786 -17.61 13.69 51.49
CA GLU A 786 -17.48 12.43 50.76
C GLU A 786 -18.66 12.24 49.79
N PRO A 787 -18.44 11.64 48.60
CA PRO A 787 -19.53 11.30 47.67
C PRO A 787 -20.59 10.40 48.32
N SER A 788 -21.86 10.47 47.93
CA SER A 788 -22.41 11.31 46.85
C SER A 788 -22.53 12.79 47.23
N ALA A 789 -22.11 13.67 46.32
CA ALA A 789 -22.25 15.12 46.49
C ALA A 789 -22.35 15.87 45.16
N ASP A 790 -23.08 17.00 45.17
CA ASP A 790 -23.16 17.94 44.04
C ASP A 790 -21.93 18.87 43.95
N SER A 791 -21.25 19.09 45.07
CA SER A 791 -20.06 19.92 45.18
C SER A 791 -19.14 19.36 46.26
N LEU A 792 -17.87 19.18 45.93
CA LEU A 792 -16.85 18.65 46.83
C LEU A 792 -15.52 19.39 46.68
N ILE A 793 -14.70 19.34 47.73
CA ILE A 793 -13.31 19.79 47.70
C ILE A 793 -12.42 18.56 47.69
N LEU A 794 -11.49 18.52 46.74
CA LEU A 794 -10.43 17.51 46.63
C LEU A 794 -9.12 18.13 47.11
N SER A 795 -8.43 17.47 48.04
CA SER A 795 -7.09 17.87 48.46
C SER A 795 -6.12 16.70 48.41
N GLY A 796 -4.86 16.97 48.07
CA GLY A 796 -3.80 15.98 47.97
C GLY A 796 -2.41 16.54 48.27
N VAL A 797 -1.52 15.71 48.82
CA VAL A 797 -0.13 16.09 49.15
C VAL A 797 0.84 15.03 48.62
N ASP A 798 1.87 15.47 47.89
CA ASP A 798 2.96 14.62 47.39
C ASP A 798 4.07 14.45 48.44
N ILE A 799 3.76 13.78 49.54
CA ILE A 799 4.75 13.49 50.59
C ILE A 799 5.88 12.55 50.10
N GLY A 800 5.64 11.84 48.99
CA GLY A 800 6.57 10.89 48.40
C GLY A 800 7.55 11.51 47.41
N ARG A 801 7.32 12.77 47.00
CA ARG A 801 8.06 13.47 45.94
C ARG A 801 8.08 12.65 44.64
N GLN A 802 6.90 12.23 44.19
CA GLN A 802 6.73 11.51 42.93
C GLN A 802 6.39 12.43 41.76
N VAL A 803 5.93 13.65 42.03
CA VAL A 803 5.62 14.70 41.04
C VAL A 803 6.71 15.78 41.09
N GLU A 804 7.83 15.47 40.46
CA GLU A 804 9.04 16.32 40.45
C GLU A 804 9.01 17.39 39.33
N PRO A 805 9.91 18.40 39.38
CA PRO A 805 10.04 19.44 38.35
C PRO A 805 10.04 18.92 36.91
N GLY A 806 9.17 19.49 36.08
CA GLY A 806 8.99 19.15 34.66
C GLY A 806 7.89 18.12 34.39
N ALA A 807 7.12 17.70 35.41
CA ALA A 807 5.98 16.81 35.21
C ALA A 807 4.90 17.47 34.34
N GLY A 808 4.40 16.75 33.32
CA GLY A 808 3.33 17.20 32.43
C GLY A 808 2.08 16.32 32.57
N SER A 809 0.91 16.86 32.21
CA SER A 809 -0.39 16.18 32.27
C SER A 809 -0.57 15.31 33.52
N THR A 810 -0.33 15.87 34.70
CA THR A 810 -0.34 15.11 35.96
C THR A 810 -1.77 14.88 36.43
N LEU A 811 -2.14 13.61 36.63
CA LEU A 811 -3.44 13.23 37.20
C LEU A 811 -3.49 13.66 38.68
N LEU A 812 -4.52 14.42 39.06
CA LEU A 812 -4.78 14.84 40.44
C LEU A 812 -5.83 13.93 41.09
N ALA A 813 -6.93 13.63 40.40
CA ALA A 813 -7.97 12.72 40.86
C ALA A 813 -8.84 12.28 39.68
N THR A 814 -9.53 11.15 39.83
CA THR A 814 -10.61 10.72 38.94
C THR A 814 -11.92 10.84 39.72
N ILE A 815 -12.91 11.52 39.15
CA ILE A 815 -14.27 11.59 39.70
C ILE A 815 -15.19 10.68 38.88
N THR A 816 -16.12 10.00 39.54
CA THR A 816 -17.17 9.22 38.88
C THR A 816 -18.48 9.98 38.99
N VAL A 817 -19.10 10.30 37.86
CA VAL A 817 -20.36 11.06 37.79
C VAL A 817 -21.47 10.13 37.28
N ARG A 818 -22.60 10.10 37.98
CA ARG A 818 -23.81 9.37 37.56
C ARG A 818 -24.79 10.34 36.91
N ALA A 819 -25.37 9.95 35.78
CA ALA A 819 -26.50 10.66 35.20
C ALA A 819 -27.80 10.26 35.92
N ASP A 820 -28.54 11.26 36.40
CA ASP A 820 -29.76 11.09 37.19
C ASP A 820 -31.04 11.53 36.43
N SER A 821 -30.91 12.35 35.38
CA SER A 821 -32.01 12.64 34.44
C SER A 821 -31.50 13.22 33.10
N THR A 822 -32.38 13.33 32.11
CA THR A 822 -32.04 13.89 30.79
C THR A 822 -31.79 15.40 30.86
N GLY A 823 -30.62 15.84 30.41
CA GLY A 823 -30.25 17.25 30.31
C GLY A 823 -28.74 17.42 30.19
N THR A 824 -28.25 18.63 30.46
CA THR A 824 -26.82 18.95 30.49
C THR A 824 -26.48 19.57 31.85
N SER A 825 -25.37 19.15 32.44
CA SER A 825 -24.76 19.77 33.62
C SER A 825 -23.26 19.95 33.35
N ALA A 826 -22.75 21.16 33.55
CA ALA A 826 -21.31 21.39 33.50
C ALA A 826 -20.65 20.88 34.80
N ILE A 827 -19.41 20.37 34.69
CA ILE A 827 -18.52 20.13 35.82
C ILE A 827 -17.60 21.34 35.93
N ILE A 828 -17.74 22.12 37.01
CA ILE A 828 -17.00 23.35 37.24
C ILE A 828 -15.86 23.09 38.22
N LEU A 829 -14.62 23.32 37.76
CA LEU A 829 -13.43 23.35 38.59
C LEU A 829 -13.19 24.80 39.07
N SER A 830 -13.11 25.01 40.37
CA SER A 830 -12.91 26.35 40.97
C SER A 830 -12.11 26.26 42.28
N ASP A 831 -11.79 27.41 42.87
CA ASP A 831 -11.00 27.49 44.11
C ASP A 831 -9.69 26.68 44.06
N VAL A 832 -9.00 26.66 42.91
CA VAL A 832 -7.79 25.85 42.70
C VAL A 832 -6.59 26.50 43.39
N ASN A 833 -6.02 25.82 44.39
CA ASN A 833 -4.81 26.19 45.10
C ASN A 833 -3.78 25.08 44.93
N MET A 834 -2.56 25.43 44.52
CA MET A 834 -1.47 24.47 44.31
C MET A 834 -0.14 25.08 44.78
N ASP A 835 0.71 24.27 45.41
CA ASP A 835 2.03 24.66 45.87
C ASP A 835 3.10 23.79 45.20
N ALA A 836 4.18 24.40 44.71
CA ALA A 836 5.34 23.70 44.15
C ALA A 836 6.22 23.08 45.25
N ASP A 837 7.17 22.23 44.88
CA ASP A 837 8.09 21.56 45.82
C ASP A 837 8.92 22.53 46.69
N GLY A 838 9.10 23.77 46.22
CA GLY A 838 9.74 24.87 46.97
C GLY A 838 8.84 25.64 47.92
N GLY A 839 7.52 25.38 47.91
CA GLY A 839 6.50 26.11 48.66
C GLY A 839 6.04 27.42 48.00
N ASP A 840 6.42 27.65 46.75
CA ASP A 840 5.89 28.75 45.93
C ASP A 840 4.51 28.38 45.39
N VAL A 841 3.61 29.37 45.31
CA VAL A 841 2.25 29.18 44.80
C VAL A 841 2.28 28.97 43.29
N ILE A 842 1.66 27.89 42.82
CA ILE A 842 1.40 27.63 41.40
C ILE A 842 0.09 28.32 41.03
N VAL A 843 0.10 29.13 39.97
CA VAL A 843 -1.09 29.82 39.47
C VAL A 843 -1.64 29.01 38.28
N PRO A 844 -2.80 28.33 38.44
CA PRO A 844 -3.46 27.55 37.38
C PRO A 844 -4.22 28.39 36.35
#